data_AF-A0AAD4CRB1-F1
#
_entry.id   AF-A0AAD4CRB1-F1
#
_cell.length_a   1.000
_cell.length_b   1.000
_cell.length_c   1.000
_cell.angle_alpha   90.00
_cell.angle_beta   90.00
_cell.angle_gamma   90.00
#
_symmetry.space_group_name_H-M   'P 1'
#
loop_
_entity.id
_entity.type
_entity.pdbx_description
1 polymer ?
#
loop_
_entity_poly.entity_id
_entity_poly.type
_entity_poly.pdbx_seq_one_letter_code
_entity_poly.pdbx_strand_id
1 'polypeptide(L)'
;MTSTTTTTTTTTPQPQPQIPADGVLNWKSSNTSSGLHQIPTFPSKEAERQWAKQHMAAAFRTFARLGWADGASGHISLRDPVNPEWFWINPYAKHFGLMKASDLVLVDHEGRPVQPTPHKVNAAGFIIHSSIHRARPDINAACHMHSPAGRAWSSFGKGIEMLNQDSCMFLRNLAVYEGFGGIVLAQEEGTRLAEALGSDCLNLILQNHGLLTCGSTVDEAAAYFIALERACANQIMAESAAANGVVKRFVGDEEAEYTYKCTATAACAYMQFQPEFDLTVALSDGKCDGMQPACGNCVKTGRDCTIEDPSSKRQLPPNYVEMLEGRIAQLEEILGQSHPALATDHMSLFLDRSQAATTVDEPSNTPEGSPVETERELPPSGEEVHEKQDSTTSAAPNLSQDLDSLCMSSASGQLLYFGESSALTLSKALTSVLRSSRLQGPGMTVSGVRSDLWRHIPKPLPASLPDPPFGSLLVDAYFTHVHYQYPFLHQPTFEQWEQQVHAANRTGNTPDPGQAFFVYMVYAIGALIVPTLCLSSAEALYAAAELLLDQVVGLESLESIQAILCCAIYSMRASTGASVWTLSGIALRQCTDLGFHRRIPRATLGANTLQIQMQRRVFWVAYNLDRIAAISTGRPFGIAEEDIDVEYPADINDKDITSTQLLTQPRTHHTSPPTTMSLAIHNLRLRRIWASMKSSIYSINQRTSLLPDGQVVDSLRDRLRSWLAECPQPVAPDLANPAPYGSSKWFMLTYHHSLILLHRRALVAHSKLDYTPSPEMAAVYLECADSATILCTVYQELYFDSTISHTWGALHILFLGGLTFLYCLWVDPGCRRLYRPDVVSKACTACTVALAIMSERWPAAQPFRDTFRILANATQAMLAEERESNNNNNGAGRRPALLPALNAVVSEGVQQQLAGISGIGMCDTAEHLLGEMIQQ
;
A
#
# COMPACT_ATOMS: atom_id res chain seq x y z
N MET A 1 34.89 -19.13 -63.94
CA MET A 1 33.86 -19.89 -64.68
C MET A 1 34.16 -21.36 -64.50
N THR A 2 33.47 -22.03 -63.60
CA THR A 2 33.50 -23.48 -63.47
C THR A 2 32.16 -23.91 -62.92
N SER A 3 31.36 -24.44 -63.85
CA SER A 3 30.03 -25.02 -63.65
C SER A 3 30.19 -26.38 -62.97
N THR A 4 29.51 -26.59 -61.85
CA THR A 4 29.47 -27.88 -61.17
C THR A 4 28.02 -28.34 -61.02
N THR A 5 27.78 -29.46 -61.69
CA THR A 5 26.68 -30.41 -61.69
C THR A 5 25.94 -30.58 -60.35
N THR A 6 24.61 -30.43 -60.37
CA THR A 6 23.74 -30.90 -59.27
C THR A 6 22.92 -32.08 -59.77
N THR A 7 23.19 -33.24 -59.19
CA THR A 7 22.48 -34.51 -59.40
C THR A 7 21.06 -34.42 -58.85
N THR A 8 20.09 -34.82 -59.66
CA THR A 8 18.68 -34.92 -59.29
C THR A 8 18.45 -36.18 -58.46
N THR A 9 18.02 -36.05 -57.21
CA THR A 9 17.52 -37.17 -56.40
C THR A 9 16.02 -36.98 -56.22
N THR A 10 15.25 -37.89 -56.81
CA THR A 10 13.79 -37.96 -56.69
C THR A 10 13.41 -38.45 -55.29
N THR A 11 12.92 -37.55 -54.44
CA THR A 11 12.35 -37.92 -53.13
C THR A 11 10.86 -38.22 -53.30
N THR A 12 10.48 -39.47 -53.02
CA THR A 12 9.09 -39.91 -52.84
C THR A 12 8.35 -39.01 -51.83
N PRO A 13 7.11 -38.56 -52.12
CA PRO A 13 6.35 -37.79 -51.14
C PRO A 13 5.95 -38.70 -49.98
N GLN A 14 6.31 -38.31 -48.76
CA GLN A 14 5.77 -38.93 -47.56
C GLN A 14 4.24 -38.75 -47.53
N PRO A 15 3.48 -39.75 -47.02
CA PRO A 15 2.04 -39.63 -46.92
C PRO A 15 1.70 -38.48 -45.98
N GLN A 16 0.91 -37.52 -46.49
CA GLN A 16 0.33 -36.48 -45.65
C GLN A 16 -0.47 -37.13 -44.51
N PRO A 17 -0.35 -36.63 -43.27
CA PRO A 17 -1.23 -37.09 -42.20
C PRO A 17 -2.67 -36.82 -42.65
N GLN A 18 -3.50 -37.85 -42.64
CA GLN A 18 -4.93 -37.73 -42.93
C GLN A 18 -5.53 -36.77 -41.89
N ILE A 19 -5.81 -35.54 -42.33
CA ILE A 19 -6.59 -34.57 -41.57
C ILE A 19 -8.00 -35.19 -41.45
N PRO A 20 -8.50 -35.45 -40.23
CA PRO A 20 -9.88 -35.89 -40.05
C PRO A 20 -10.81 -34.87 -40.74
N ALA A 21 -11.82 -35.34 -41.47
CA ALA A 21 -12.78 -34.49 -42.17
C ALA A 21 -13.64 -33.61 -41.24
N ASP A 22 -13.42 -33.69 -39.93
CA ASP A 22 -14.09 -32.92 -38.90
C ASP A 22 -13.34 -31.60 -38.67
N GLY A 23 -13.56 -30.65 -39.59
CA GLY A 23 -13.17 -29.26 -39.39
C GLY A 23 -13.78 -28.69 -38.10
N VAL A 24 -13.04 -27.78 -37.45
CA VAL A 24 -13.37 -26.97 -36.26
C VAL A 24 -14.84 -27.11 -35.81
N LEU A 25 -15.06 -28.00 -34.84
CA LEU A 25 -16.26 -28.15 -34.00
C LEU A 25 -17.61 -28.10 -34.75
N ASN A 26 -17.98 -29.24 -35.32
CA ASN A 26 -19.32 -29.54 -35.78
C ASN A 26 -20.29 -29.66 -34.58
N TRP A 27 -20.81 -28.54 -34.05
CA TRP A 27 -21.91 -28.51 -33.04
C TRP A 27 -23.26 -29.05 -33.59
N LYS A 28 -23.29 -29.66 -34.78
CA LYS A 28 -24.52 -30.19 -35.37
C LYS A 28 -25.11 -31.31 -34.50
N SER A 29 -26.03 -30.89 -33.63
CA SER A 29 -27.24 -31.54 -33.16
C SER A 29 -27.36 -33.03 -33.49
N SER A 30 -26.74 -33.86 -32.66
CA SER A 30 -27.26 -35.21 -32.43
C SER A 30 -26.93 -35.62 -30.99
N ASN A 31 -27.97 -35.61 -30.15
CA ASN A 31 -28.03 -36.16 -28.78
C ASN A 31 -27.43 -35.39 -27.59
N THR A 32 -27.78 -34.11 -27.39
CA THR A 32 -27.77 -33.52 -26.04
C THR A 32 -28.94 -32.56 -25.82
N SER A 33 -30.00 -33.03 -25.16
CA SER A 33 -31.06 -32.19 -24.58
C SER A 33 -30.61 -31.49 -23.29
N SER A 34 -29.36 -31.05 -23.23
CA SER A 34 -28.78 -30.29 -22.10
C SER A 34 -27.91 -29.18 -22.67
N GLY A 35 -28.53 -28.04 -22.96
CA GLY A 35 -27.82 -26.86 -23.47
C GLY A 35 -26.78 -26.38 -22.47
N LEU A 36 -25.56 -26.09 -22.94
CA LEU A 36 -24.54 -25.45 -22.12
C LEU A 36 -25.09 -24.12 -21.59
N HIS A 37 -25.11 -23.97 -20.25
CA HIS A 37 -25.44 -22.75 -19.50
C HIS A 37 -26.89 -22.24 -19.57
N GLN A 38 -27.87 -23.12 -19.40
CA GLN A 38 -29.24 -22.70 -19.06
C GLN A 38 -29.34 -22.27 -17.60
N ILE A 39 -30.16 -21.24 -17.32
CA ILE A 39 -30.50 -20.85 -15.95
C ILE A 39 -31.16 -22.06 -15.26
N PRO A 40 -30.63 -22.53 -14.12
CA PRO A 40 -31.12 -23.74 -13.47
C PRO A 40 -32.54 -23.59 -12.94
N THR A 41 -33.30 -24.70 -12.98
CA THR A 41 -34.59 -24.83 -12.29
C THR A 41 -34.41 -25.58 -10.97
N PHE A 42 -35.14 -25.18 -9.92
CA PHE A 42 -34.95 -25.74 -8.58
C PHE A 42 -36.16 -26.56 -8.12
N PRO A 43 -35.94 -27.63 -7.33
CA PRO A 43 -37.01 -28.46 -6.79
C PRO A 43 -37.84 -27.75 -5.70
N SER A 44 -37.30 -26.70 -5.07
CA SER A 44 -38.00 -25.88 -4.09
C SER A 44 -37.52 -24.42 -4.13
N LYS A 45 -38.34 -23.50 -3.60
CA LYS A 45 -37.99 -22.08 -3.50
C LYS A 45 -36.86 -21.80 -2.51
N GLU A 46 -36.69 -22.66 -1.50
CA GLU A 46 -35.56 -22.59 -0.56
C GLU A 46 -34.25 -22.97 -1.23
N ALA A 47 -34.26 -23.95 -2.14
CA ALA A 47 -33.10 -24.32 -2.93
C ALA A 47 -32.71 -23.19 -3.90
N GLU A 48 -33.70 -22.58 -4.57
CA GLU A 48 -33.51 -21.39 -5.42
C GLU A 48 -32.92 -20.21 -4.62
N ARG A 49 -33.45 -19.94 -3.42
CA ARG A 49 -32.93 -18.93 -2.50
C ARG A 49 -31.47 -19.18 -2.14
N GLN A 50 -31.11 -20.40 -1.74
CA GLN A 50 -29.73 -20.70 -1.35
C GLN A 50 -28.77 -20.52 -2.52
N TRP A 51 -29.15 -21.01 -3.70
CA TRP A 51 -28.39 -20.83 -4.93
C TRP A 51 -28.18 -19.34 -5.24
N ALA A 52 -29.24 -18.54 -5.26
CA ALA A 52 -29.17 -17.13 -5.59
C ALA A 52 -28.31 -16.33 -4.60
N LYS A 53 -28.36 -16.67 -3.30
CA LYS A 53 -27.49 -16.08 -2.26
C LYS A 53 -26.01 -16.42 -2.45
N GLN A 54 -25.69 -17.65 -2.88
CA GLN A 54 -24.32 -18.06 -3.16
C GLN A 54 -23.76 -17.30 -4.38
N HIS A 55 -24.56 -17.17 -5.43
CA HIS A 55 -24.22 -16.41 -6.63
C HIS A 55 -24.05 -14.92 -6.33
N MET A 56 -24.89 -14.35 -5.46
CA MET A 56 -24.74 -12.99 -4.95
C MET A 56 -23.42 -12.78 -4.19
N ALA A 57 -23.05 -13.72 -3.31
CA ALA A 57 -21.76 -13.64 -2.62
C ALA A 57 -20.58 -13.75 -3.60
N ALA A 58 -20.70 -14.57 -4.64
CA ALA A 58 -19.70 -14.69 -5.69
C ALA A 58 -19.57 -13.41 -6.55
N ALA A 59 -20.68 -12.74 -6.84
CA ALA A 59 -20.70 -11.44 -7.54
C ALA A 59 -19.90 -10.38 -6.77
N PHE A 60 -20.13 -10.24 -5.46
CA PHE A 60 -19.33 -9.35 -4.62
C PHE A 60 -17.83 -9.68 -4.66
N ARG A 61 -17.47 -10.95 -4.51
CA ARG A 61 -16.06 -11.36 -4.54
C ARG A 61 -15.40 -11.12 -5.90
N THR A 62 -16.16 -11.28 -6.98
CA THR A 62 -15.74 -10.96 -8.33
C THR A 62 -15.51 -9.45 -8.49
N PHE A 63 -16.45 -8.62 -8.06
CA PHE A 63 -16.30 -7.15 -8.13
C PHE A 63 -15.13 -6.66 -7.28
N ALA A 64 -14.87 -7.30 -6.12
CA ALA A 64 -13.70 -7.00 -5.30
C ALA A 64 -12.38 -7.32 -6.04
N ARG A 65 -12.31 -8.48 -6.71
CA ARG A 65 -11.16 -8.90 -7.51
C ARG A 65 -10.90 -7.99 -8.71
N LEU A 66 -11.98 -7.45 -9.30
CA LEU A 66 -11.92 -6.46 -10.38
C LEU A 66 -11.62 -5.04 -9.88
N GLY A 67 -11.49 -4.82 -8.57
CA GLY A 67 -11.09 -3.55 -7.98
C GLY A 67 -12.22 -2.54 -7.75
N TRP A 68 -13.48 -3.00 -7.66
CA TRP A 68 -14.66 -2.13 -7.51
C TRP A 68 -15.20 -2.06 -6.08
N ALA A 69 -14.49 -2.63 -5.10
CA ALA A 69 -14.86 -2.50 -3.69
C ALA A 69 -14.44 -1.12 -3.17
N ASP A 70 -15.41 -0.24 -2.90
CA ASP A 70 -15.17 1.14 -2.45
C ASP A 70 -15.62 1.34 -0.99
N GLY A 71 -14.86 0.74 -0.06
CA GLY A 71 -15.14 0.81 1.37
C GLY A 71 -16.51 0.24 1.76
N ALA A 72 -17.42 1.10 2.21
CA ALA A 72 -18.79 0.75 2.61
C ALA A 72 -19.85 1.09 1.55
N SER A 73 -19.43 1.52 0.36
CA SER A 73 -20.29 1.91 -0.75
C SER A 73 -20.52 0.76 -1.74
N GLY A 74 -21.66 0.78 -2.40
CA GLY A 74 -22.07 -0.23 -3.37
C GLY A 74 -22.94 -1.34 -2.77
N HIS A 75 -23.95 -1.76 -3.55
CA HIS A 75 -24.98 -2.68 -3.10
C HIS A 75 -25.36 -3.66 -4.21
N ILE A 76 -25.63 -4.88 -3.80
CA ILE A 76 -26.36 -5.86 -4.62
C ILE A 76 -27.61 -6.18 -3.81
N SER A 77 -28.77 -6.22 -4.46
CA SER A 77 -30.01 -6.73 -3.88
C SER A 77 -30.54 -7.89 -4.69
N LEU A 78 -31.25 -8.78 -4.01
CA LEU A 78 -31.91 -9.94 -4.59
C LEU A 78 -33.29 -10.10 -3.95
N ARG A 79 -34.36 -10.07 -4.74
CA ARG A 79 -35.71 -10.43 -4.32
C ARG A 79 -35.74 -11.87 -3.85
N ASP A 80 -36.37 -12.10 -2.71
CA ASP A 80 -36.42 -13.42 -2.11
C ASP A 80 -37.37 -14.36 -2.90
N PRO A 81 -36.91 -15.53 -3.36
CA PRO A 81 -37.75 -16.45 -4.14
C PRO A 81 -38.92 -17.08 -3.37
N VAL A 82 -38.85 -17.11 -2.03
CA VAL A 82 -39.89 -17.68 -1.18
C VAL A 82 -40.95 -16.63 -0.84
N ASN A 83 -40.53 -15.41 -0.48
CA ASN A 83 -41.42 -14.27 -0.28
C ASN A 83 -40.98 -13.08 -1.15
N PRO A 84 -41.67 -12.85 -2.30
CA PRO A 84 -41.34 -11.78 -3.24
C PRO A 84 -41.38 -10.35 -2.69
N GLU A 85 -41.97 -10.13 -1.51
CA GLU A 85 -42.02 -8.84 -0.81
C GLU A 85 -40.75 -8.53 0.01
N TRP A 86 -39.81 -9.49 0.10
CA TRP A 86 -38.57 -9.35 0.85
C TRP A 86 -37.35 -9.37 -0.08
N PHE A 87 -36.24 -8.78 0.40
CA PHE A 87 -34.99 -8.69 -0.35
C PHE A 87 -33.79 -9.08 0.50
N TRP A 88 -32.87 -9.81 -0.09
CA TRP A 88 -31.52 -10.00 0.41
C TRP A 88 -30.64 -8.83 -0.03
N ILE A 89 -29.89 -8.25 0.90
CA ILE A 89 -28.93 -7.18 0.64
C ILE A 89 -27.65 -7.40 1.45
N ASN A 90 -26.53 -6.86 0.97
CA ASN A 90 -25.26 -6.96 1.70
C ASN A 90 -25.28 -6.18 3.03
N PRO A 91 -24.56 -6.67 4.04
CA PRO A 91 -24.39 -5.97 5.30
C PRO A 91 -23.50 -4.73 5.14
N TYR A 92 -23.75 -3.73 5.98
CA TYR A 92 -23.00 -2.47 6.04
C TYR A 92 -21.53 -2.70 6.37
N ALA A 93 -20.65 -2.01 5.64
CA ALA A 93 -19.19 -1.98 5.85
C ALA A 93 -18.48 -3.35 5.85
N LYS A 94 -19.07 -4.39 5.24
CA LYS A 94 -18.39 -5.66 4.99
C LYS A 94 -17.71 -5.64 3.63
N HIS A 95 -16.40 -5.82 3.63
CA HIS A 95 -15.61 -5.85 2.40
C HIS A 95 -16.12 -6.95 1.43
N PHE A 96 -16.35 -6.60 0.17
CA PHE A 96 -16.94 -7.48 -0.84
C PHE A 96 -16.17 -8.80 -1.02
N GLY A 97 -14.83 -8.76 -0.96
CA GLY A 97 -13.98 -9.95 -1.04
C GLY A 97 -14.17 -10.97 0.11
N LEU A 98 -14.81 -10.57 1.22
CA LEU A 98 -15.09 -11.42 2.37
C LEU A 98 -16.55 -11.88 2.43
N MET A 99 -17.39 -11.49 1.47
CA MET A 99 -18.82 -11.76 1.49
C MET A 99 -19.12 -13.26 1.42
N LYS A 100 -20.00 -13.76 2.29
CA LYS A 100 -20.55 -15.13 2.25
C LYS A 100 -22.07 -15.06 2.13
N ALA A 101 -22.68 -16.12 1.60
CA ALA A 101 -24.14 -16.24 1.54
C ALA A 101 -24.81 -16.12 2.92
N SER A 102 -24.13 -16.58 3.99
CA SER A 102 -24.60 -16.46 5.38
C SER A 102 -24.60 -15.04 5.92
N ASP A 103 -23.86 -14.12 5.30
CA ASP A 103 -23.71 -12.74 5.78
C ASP A 103 -24.83 -11.81 5.28
N LEU A 104 -25.54 -12.23 4.23
CA LEU A 104 -26.59 -11.45 3.60
C LEU A 104 -27.77 -11.26 4.56
N VAL A 105 -28.32 -10.04 4.55
CA VAL A 105 -29.42 -9.65 5.43
C VAL A 105 -30.72 -9.66 4.65
N LEU A 106 -31.73 -10.35 5.18
CA LEU A 106 -33.09 -10.34 4.64
C LEU A 106 -33.86 -9.18 5.25
N VAL A 107 -34.40 -8.31 4.41
CA VAL A 107 -35.16 -7.11 4.80
C VAL A 107 -36.53 -7.05 4.10
N ASP A 108 -37.48 -6.41 4.74
CA ASP A 108 -38.76 -6.04 4.13
C ASP A 108 -38.65 -4.79 3.24
N HIS A 109 -39.76 -4.36 2.64
CA HIS A 109 -39.84 -3.16 1.81
C HIS A 109 -39.58 -1.84 2.55
N GLU A 110 -39.57 -1.86 3.89
CA GLU A 110 -39.24 -0.73 4.76
C GLU A 110 -37.79 -0.78 5.26
N GLY A 111 -37.02 -1.80 4.88
CA GLY A 111 -35.61 -1.96 5.25
C GLY A 111 -35.40 -2.57 6.63
N ARG A 112 -36.44 -3.12 7.24
CA ARG A 112 -36.37 -3.77 8.56
C ARG A 112 -35.93 -5.23 8.40
N PRO A 113 -34.95 -5.70 9.19
CA PRO A 113 -34.55 -7.10 9.16
C PRO A 113 -35.72 -8.02 9.54
N VAL A 114 -36.00 -9.01 8.70
CA VAL A 114 -37.11 -9.97 8.91
C VAL A 114 -36.68 -11.16 9.77
N GLN A 115 -35.37 -11.34 9.94
CA GLN A 115 -34.76 -12.40 10.75
C GLN A 115 -33.71 -11.80 11.70
N PRO A 116 -33.44 -12.42 12.87
CA PRO A 116 -32.37 -12.00 13.75
C PRO A 116 -31.02 -11.95 13.01
N THR A 117 -30.33 -10.82 13.10
CA THR A 117 -29.03 -10.63 12.44
C THR A 117 -28.13 -9.73 13.28
N PRO A 118 -26.83 -10.04 13.41
CA PRO A 118 -25.86 -9.13 14.02
C PRO A 118 -25.45 -7.98 13.07
N HIS A 119 -25.93 -7.99 11.83
CA HIS A 119 -25.48 -7.09 10.78
C HIS A 119 -26.52 -5.98 10.48
N LYS A 120 -26.03 -4.75 10.30
CA LYS A 120 -26.84 -3.58 9.88
C LYS A 120 -26.82 -3.44 8.35
N VAL A 121 -27.80 -2.73 7.78
CA VAL A 121 -27.90 -2.41 6.34
C VAL A 121 -27.75 -0.91 6.13
N ASN A 122 -27.19 -0.49 4.99
CA ASN A 122 -27.10 0.92 4.61
C ASN A 122 -28.47 1.45 4.16
N ALA A 123 -28.99 2.48 4.85
CA ALA A 123 -30.29 3.06 4.52
C ALA A 123 -30.35 3.67 3.11
N ALA A 124 -29.31 4.40 2.67
CA ALA A 124 -29.29 5.06 1.36
C ALA A 124 -29.25 4.04 0.21
N GLY A 125 -28.42 3.00 0.35
CA GLY A 125 -28.34 1.91 -0.63
C GLY A 125 -29.64 1.11 -0.73
N PHE A 126 -30.28 0.86 0.41
CA PHE A 126 -31.55 0.15 0.45
C PHE A 126 -32.67 0.90 -0.31
N ILE A 127 -32.77 2.22 -0.15
CA ILE A 127 -33.86 3.01 -0.75
C ILE A 127 -33.86 2.97 -2.29
N ILE A 128 -32.68 3.04 -2.91
CA ILE A 128 -32.56 2.94 -4.37
C ILE A 128 -33.07 1.58 -4.84
N HIS A 129 -32.56 0.50 -4.24
CA HIS A 129 -32.87 -0.86 -4.64
C HIS A 129 -34.34 -1.22 -4.38
N SER A 130 -34.90 -0.80 -3.25
CA SER A 130 -36.32 -1.05 -2.92
C SER A 130 -37.27 -0.31 -3.86
N SER A 131 -36.89 0.89 -4.32
CA SER A 131 -37.66 1.66 -5.31
C SER A 131 -37.67 0.96 -6.67
N ILE A 132 -36.51 0.47 -7.14
CA ILE A 132 -36.41 -0.30 -8.39
C ILE A 132 -37.25 -1.57 -8.30
N HIS A 133 -37.09 -2.37 -7.25
CA HIS A 133 -37.87 -3.61 -7.09
C HIS A 133 -39.37 -3.37 -6.97
N ARG A 134 -39.80 -2.24 -6.37
CA ARG A 134 -41.23 -1.89 -6.30
C ARG A 134 -41.78 -1.48 -7.67
N ALA A 135 -41.02 -0.70 -8.43
CA ALA A 135 -41.45 -0.21 -9.75
C ALA A 135 -41.37 -1.30 -10.84
N ARG A 136 -40.44 -2.25 -10.71
CA ARG A 136 -40.18 -3.31 -11.69
C ARG A 136 -40.27 -4.70 -11.04
N PRO A 137 -41.48 -5.28 -10.92
CA PRO A 137 -41.68 -6.62 -10.36
C PRO A 137 -40.96 -7.74 -11.13
N ASP A 138 -40.65 -7.51 -12.41
CA ASP A 138 -39.89 -8.42 -13.27
C ASP A 138 -38.38 -8.46 -12.94
N ILE A 139 -37.87 -7.46 -12.19
CA ILE A 139 -36.47 -7.41 -11.74
C ILE A 139 -36.34 -8.10 -10.38
N ASN A 140 -35.49 -9.14 -10.37
CA ASN A 140 -35.17 -9.92 -9.17
C ASN A 140 -33.82 -9.55 -8.58
N ALA A 141 -32.88 -9.03 -9.35
CA ALA A 141 -31.58 -8.62 -8.85
C ALA A 141 -31.17 -7.24 -9.38
N ALA A 142 -30.48 -6.47 -8.54
CA ALA A 142 -29.88 -5.20 -8.95
C ALA A 142 -28.47 -5.06 -8.37
N CYS A 143 -27.52 -4.61 -9.18
CA CYS A 143 -26.12 -4.36 -8.84
C CYS A 143 -25.82 -2.88 -9.07
N HIS A 144 -25.37 -2.18 -8.02
CA HIS A 144 -24.97 -0.79 -8.07
C HIS A 144 -23.61 -0.59 -7.40
N MET A 145 -22.63 -0.09 -8.16
CA MET A 145 -21.29 0.20 -7.65
C MET A 145 -20.77 1.54 -8.19
N HIS A 146 -19.77 2.09 -7.51
CA HIS A 146 -19.07 3.31 -7.92
C HIS A 146 -17.74 2.96 -8.61
N SER A 147 -17.79 2.06 -9.59
CA SER A 147 -16.61 1.54 -10.29
C SER A 147 -15.86 2.65 -11.05
N PRO A 148 -14.51 2.57 -11.18
CA PRO A 148 -13.71 3.70 -11.65
C PRO A 148 -14.08 4.24 -13.03
N ALA A 149 -14.26 3.37 -14.04
CA ALA A 149 -14.56 3.79 -15.40
C ALA A 149 -16.03 4.23 -15.53
N GLY A 150 -16.95 3.54 -14.85
CA GLY A 150 -18.35 3.89 -14.76
C GLY A 150 -18.56 5.27 -14.16
N ARG A 151 -17.87 5.59 -13.05
CA ARG A 151 -17.89 6.92 -12.44
C ARG A 151 -17.33 7.96 -13.40
N ALA A 152 -16.18 7.70 -14.02
CA ALA A 152 -15.56 8.63 -14.95
C ALA A 152 -16.44 8.92 -16.18
N TRP A 153 -17.02 7.89 -16.79
CA TRP A 153 -17.91 8.04 -17.95
C TRP A 153 -19.24 8.69 -17.58
N SER A 154 -19.80 8.36 -16.41
CA SER A 154 -21.06 8.93 -15.95
C SER A 154 -21.01 10.46 -15.80
N SER A 155 -19.83 11.05 -15.58
CA SER A 155 -19.66 12.50 -15.51
C SER A 155 -20.05 13.23 -16.81
N PHE A 156 -20.04 12.53 -17.94
CA PHE A 156 -20.48 13.10 -19.22
C PHE A 156 -22.00 13.08 -19.41
N GLY A 157 -22.74 12.31 -18.61
CA GLY A 157 -24.19 12.12 -18.79
C GLY A 157 -24.54 11.54 -20.17
N LYS A 158 -23.73 10.61 -20.67
CA LYS A 158 -23.89 10.00 -22.00
C LYS A 158 -24.02 8.49 -21.93
N GLY A 159 -24.74 7.92 -22.91
CA GLY A 159 -24.83 6.48 -23.12
C GLY A 159 -23.52 5.89 -23.69
N ILE A 160 -23.59 4.62 -24.10
CA ILE A 160 -22.50 3.92 -24.78
C ILE A 160 -22.75 3.95 -26.29
N GLU A 161 -21.73 4.27 -27.08
CA GLU A 161 -21.81 4.23 -28.54
C GLU A 161 -21.54 2.81 -29.06
N MET A 162 -22.17 2.44 -30.18
CA MET A 162 -22.01 1.12 -30.80
C MET A 162 -20.69 1.00 -31.57
N LEU A 163 -19.57 0.94 -30.84
CA LEU A 163 -18.22 0.92 -31.39
C LEU A 163 -17.70 -0.50 -31.67
N ASN A 164 -18.23 -1.50 -30.99
CA ASN A 164 -17.78 -2.89 -31.06
C ASN A 164 -18.88 -3.87 -30.65
N GLN A 165 -18.61 -5.17 -30.79
CA GLN A 165 -19.56 -6.24 -30.46
C GLN A 165 -20.11 -6.14 -29.03
N ASP A 166 -19.27 -5.80 -28.06
CA ASP A 166 -19.67 -5.72 -26.65
C ASP A 166 -20.61 -4.54 -26.41
N SER A 167 -20.34 -3.37 -27.00
CA SER A 167 -21.22 -2.20 -26.88
C SER A 167 -22.63 -2.45 -27.44
N CYS A 168 -22.77 -3.35 -28.43
CA CYS A 168 -24.05 -3.65 -29.08
C CYS A 168 -25.10 -4.23 -28.12
N MET A 169 -24.70 -4.83 -26.99
CA MET A 169 -25.66 -5.35 -26.00
C MET A 169 -26.46 -4.24 -25.28
N PHE A 170 -26.02 -2.98 -25.40
CA PHE A 170 -26.63 -1.81 -24.76
C PHE A 170 -27.55 -0.99 -25.68
N LEU A 171 -27.63 -1.32 -26.98
CA LEU A 171 -28.33 -0.53 -28.01
C LEU A 171 -29.75 -0.06 -27.62
N ARG A 172 -30.54 -0.92 -26.97
CA ARG A 172 -31.89 -0.60 -26.46
C ARG A 172 -32.11 -1.13 -25.04
N ASN A 173 -31.02 -1.28 -24.30
CA ASN A 173 -31.05 -1.87 -22.96
C ASN A 173 -30.24 -1.03 -21.96
N LEU A 174 -30.00 0.25 -22.27
CA LEU A 174 -29.25 1.18 -21.45
C LEU A 174 -29.95 2.55 -21.45
N ALA A 175 -30.28 3.02 -20.26
CA ALA A 175 -30.76 4.37 -20.02
C ALA A 175 -29.67 5.23 -19.36
N VAL A 176 -29.86 6.55 -19.41
CA VAL A 176 -29.02 7.53 -18.72
C VAL A 176 -29.91 8.39 -17.84
N TYR A 177 -29.59 8.45 -16.55
CA TYR A 177 -30.23 9.35 -15.61
C TYR A 177 -29.41 10.63 -15.48
N GLU A 178 -29.99 11.76 -15.90
CA GLU A 178 -29.35 13.08 -15.95
C GLU A 178 -29.50 13.90 -14.64
N GLY A 179 -29.96 13.27 -13.56
CA GLY A 179 -30.09 13.92 -12.25
C GLY A 179 -28.93 13.57 -11.32
N PHE A 180 -28.46 14.52 -10.51
CA PHE A 180 -27.58 14.25 -9.37
C PHE A 180 -28.16 14.92 -8.12
N GLY A 181 -28.84 14.14 -7.27
CA GLY A 181 -29.58 14.64 -6.10
C GLY A 181 -28.75 14.80 -4.83
N GLY A 182 -27.54 14.24 -4.79
CA GLY A 182 -26.73 14.12 -3.58
C GLY A 182 -27.32 13.14 -2.55
N ILE A 183 -26.55 12.84 -1.50
CA ILE A 183 -26.86 11.76 -0.51
C ILE A 183 -28.14 12.05 0.32
N VAL A 184 -28.61 13.31 0.34
CA VAL A 184 -29.66 13.79 1.25
C VAL A 184 -31.09 13.47 0.77
N LEU A 185 -31.29 13.11 -0.51
CA LEU A 185 -32.61 12.96 -1.15
C LEU A 185 -32.94 11.53 -1.61
N ALA A 186 -32.53 10.52 -0.83
CA ALA A 186 -32.54 9.12 -1.26
C ALA A 186 -33.90 8.58 -1.77
N GLN A 187 -35.04 8.98 -1.18
CA GLN A 187 -36.37 8.45 -1.54
C GLN A 187 -36.88 9.00 -2.90
N GLU A 188 -36.71 10.30 -3.11
CA GLU A 188 -37.05 10.99 -4.36
C GLU A 188 -36.06 10.60 -5.47
N GLU A 189 -34.80 10.35 -5.11
CA GLU A 189 -33.80 9.79 -6.01
C GLU A 189 -34.20 8.38 -6.46
N GLY A 190 -34.51 7.46 -5.56
CA GLY A 190 -34.92 6.10 -5.91
C GLY A 190 -36.11 6.03 -6.88
N THR A 191 -37.10 6.92 -6.71
CA THR A 191 -38.26 7.00 -7.62
C THR A 191 -37.85 7.49 -9.01
N ARG A 192 -37.04 8.56 -9.08
CA ARG A 192 -36.53 9.10 -10.36
C ARG A 192 -35.63 8.11 -11.10
N LEU A 193 -34.86 7.30 -10.37
CA LEU A 193 -34.03 6.24 -10.96
C LEU A 193 -34.90 5.14 -11.58
N ALA A 194 -35.98 4.74 -10.91
CA ALA A 194 -36.92 3.78 -11.45
C ALA A 194 -37.64 4.29 -12.70
N GLU A 195 -38.04 5.57 -12.70
CA GLU A 195 -38.63 6.23 -13.87
C GLU A 195 -37.64 6.30 -15.03
N ALA A 196 -36.37 6.66 -14.76
CA ALA A 196 -35.32 6.74 -15.78
C ALA A 196 -34.95 5.37 -16.37
N LEU A 197 -34.99 4.30 -15.56
CA LEU A 197 -34.79 2.94 -16.04
C LEU A 197 -35.93 2.49 -16.98
N GLY A 198 -37.15 2.98 -16.77
CA GLY A 198 -38.31 2.66 -17.59
C GLY A 198 -38.72 1.18 -17.53
N SER A 199 -39.54 0.73 -18.47
CA SER A 199 -40.00 -0.67 -18.56
C SER A 199 -39.04 -1.59 -19.32
N ASP A 200 -38.20 -1.02 -20.18
CA ASP A 200 -37.52 -1.79 -21.23
C ASP A 200 -36.02 -1.97 -20.96
N CYS A 201 -35.40 -1.09 -20.17
CA CYS A 201 -33.97 -1.18 -19.87
C CYS A 201 -33.70 -1.98 -18.59
N LEU A 202 -32.55 -2.64 -18.58
CA LEU A 202 -31.95 -3.29 -17.40
C LEU A 202 -30.67 -2.59 -16.94
N ASN A 203 -30.17 -1.61 -17.69
CA ASN A 203 -28.93 -0.91 -17.38
C ASN A 203 -29.16 0.59 -17.30
N LEU A 204 -28.51 1.24 -16.34
CA LEU A 204 -28.64 2.66 -16.08
C LEU A 204 -27.28 3.27 -15.74
N ILE A 205 -26.90 4.31 -16.48
CA ILE A 205 -25.80 5.21 -16.10
C ILE A 205 -26.39 6.33 -15.25
N LEU A 206 -25.86 6.50 -14.04
CA LEU A 206 -26.27 7.52 -13.09
C LEU A 206 -25.30 8.70 -13.20
N GLN A 207 -25.71 9.83 -13.79
CA GLN A 207 -24.80 10.95 -14.03
C GLN A 207 -24.10 11.41 -12.75
N ASN A 208 -22.77 11.57 -12.82
CA ASN A 208 -21.89 11.94 -11.70
C ASN A 208 -21.88 10.95 -10.50
N HIS A 209 -22.49 9.76 -10.62
CA HIS A 209 -22.64 8.83 -9.49
C HIS A 209 -22.02 7.46 -9.78
N GLY A 210 -22.42 6.77 -10.84
CA GLY A 210 -21.93 5.43 -11.15
C GLY A 210 -22.88 4.63 -12.04
N LEU A 211 -22.88 3.31 -11.88
CA LEU A 211 -23.66 2.39 -12.70
C LEU A 211 -24.67 1.62 -11.86
N LEU A 212 -25.84 1.35 -12.43
CA LEU A 212 -26.85 0.47 -11.86
C LEU A 212 -27.31 -0.50 -12.96
N THR A 213 -27.30 -1.79 -12.66
CA THR A 213 -27.67 -2.85 -13.60
C THR A 213 -28.61 -3.83 -12.92
N CYS A 214 -29.51 -4.42 -13.68
CA CYS A 214 -30.59 -5.25 -13.20
C CYS A 214 -30.67 -6.56 -13.97
N GLY A 215 -31.39 -7.53 -13.41
CA GLY A 215 -31.62 -8.81 -14.05
C GLY A 215 -32.68 -9.65 -13.35
N SER A 216 -33.07 -10.72 -14.03
CA SER A 216 -33.88 -11.81 -13.50
C SER A 216 -33.09 -12.71 -12.53
N THR A 217 -31.75 -12.68 -12.62
CA THR A 217 -30.80 -13.35 -11.73
C THR A 217 -29.67 -12.40 -11.33
N VAL A 218 -28.96 -12.72 -10.23
CA VAL A 218 -27.80 -11.91 -9.82
C VAL A 218 -26.66 -11.99 -10.84
N ASP A 219 -26.48 -13.16 -11.45
CA ASP A 219 -25.52 -13.43 -12.51
C ASP A 219 -25.74 -12.52 -13.73
N GLU A 220 -26.99 -12.38 -14.17
CA GLU A 220 -27.36 -11.49 -15.27
C GLU A 220 -27.03 -10.03 -14.94
N ALA A 221 -27.46 -9.55 -13.77
CA ALA A 221 -27.15 -8.19 -13.33
C ALA A 221 -25.62 -7.98 -13.22
N ALA A 222 -24.89 -8.95 -12.67
CA ALA A 222 -23.44 -8.87 -12.52
C ALA A 222 -22.69 -8.91 -13.87
N ALA A 223 -23.12 -9.74 -14.82
CA ALA A 223 -22.56 -9.78 -16.17
C ALA A 223 -22.73 -8.45 -16.89
N TYR A 224 -23.94 -7.88 -16.82
CA TYR A 224 -24.20 -6.56 -17.38
C TYR A 224 -23.36 -5.48 -16.72
N PHE A 225 -23.18 -5.51 -15.40
CA PHE A 225 -22.30 -4.59 -14.69
C PHE A 225 -20.86 -4.67 -15.22
N ILE A 226 -20.32 -5.88 -15.34
CA ILE A 226 -18.96 -6.10 -15.84
C ILE A 226 -18.81 -5.60 -17.28
N ALA A 227 -19.79 -5.89 -18.13
CA ALA A 227 -19.78 -5.44 -19.51
C ALA A 227 -19.90 -3.90 -19.63
N LEU A 228 -20.74 -3.28 -18.81
CA LEU A 228 -20.96 -1.83 -18.84
C LEU A 228 -19.75 -1.05 -18.32
N GLU A 229 -19.10 -1.52 -17.25
CA GLU A 229 -17.84 -0.94 -16.77
C GLU A 229 -16.74 -0.99 -17.85
N ARG A 230 -16.61 -2.13 -18.54
CA ARG A 230 -15.66 -2.29 -19.65
C ARG A 230 -16.03 -1.41 -20.84
N ALA A 231 -17.32 -1.28 -21.14
CA ALA A 231 -17.81 -0.40 -22.20
C ALA A 231 -17.49 1.07 -21.89
N CYS A 232 -17.68 1.53 -20.64
CA CYS A 232 -17.27 2.86 -20.20
C CYS A 232 -15.75 3.08 -20.38
N ALA A 233 -14.92 2.12 -19.98
CA ALA A 233 -13.47 2.21 -20.15
C ALA A 233 -13.07 2.31 -21.65
N ASN A 234 -13.65 1.46 -22.49
CA ASN A 234 -13.42 1.48 -23.93
C ASN A 234 -13.88 2.80 -24.57
N GLN A 235 -15.00 3.34 -24.11
CA GLN A 235 -15.52 4.61 -24.59
C GLN A 235 -14.58 5.77 -24.25
N ILE A 236 -14.06 5.83 -23.01
CA ILE A 236 -13.06 6.83 -22.60
C ILE A 236 -11.81 6.75 -23.50
N MET A 237 -11.30 5.53 -23.77
CA MET A 237 -10.14 5.33 -24.64
C MET A 237 -10.44 5.78 -26.08
N ALA A 238 -11.61 5.43 -26.62
CA ALA A 238 -12.03 5.81 -27.95
C ALA A 238 -12.23 7.32 -28.10
N GLU A 239 -12.86 7.99 -27.11
CA GLU A 239 -13.02 9.45 -27.11
C GLU A 239 -11.67 10.16 -26.99
N SER A 240 -10.72 9.62 -26.20
CA SER A 240 -9.38 10.20 -26.08
C SER A 240 -8.62 10.13 -27.41
N ALA A 241 -8.70 9.01 -28.13
CA ALA A 241 -8.14 8.91 -29.48
C ALA A 241 -8.85 9.85 -30.47
N ALA A 242 -10.17 9.96 -30.38
CA ALA A 242 -10.96 10.84 -31.22
C ALA A 242 -10.67 12.33 -31.00
N ALA A 243 -10.42 12.73 -29.75
CA ALA A 243 -9.97 14.08 -29.41
C ALA A 243 -8.61 14.44 -30.04
N ASN A 244 -7.80 13.44 -30.38
CA ASN A 244 -6.53 13.58 -31.10
C ASN A 244 -6.67 13.45 -32.63
N GLY A 245 -7.90 13.50 -33.17
CA GLY A 245 -8.19 13.48 -34.60
C GLY A 245 -8.37 12.09 -35.21
N VAL A 246 -8.37 11.02 -34.43
CA VAL A 246 -8.64 9.66 -34.93
C VAL A 246 -10.14 9.44 -35.12
N VAL A 247 -10.58 9.12 -36.34
CA VAL A 247 -12.02 8.98 -36.64
C VAL A 247 -12.57 7.65 -36.10
N LYS A 248 -13.61 7.71 -35.24
CA LYS A 248 -14.36 6.54 -34.78
C LYS A 248 -15.11 5.86 -35.94
N ARG A 249 -15.10 4.54 -35.98
CA ARG A 249 -15.89 3.72 -36.90
C ARG A 249 -16.94 2.97 -36.10
N PHE A 250 -18.21 3.17 -36.44
CA PHE A 250 -19.34 2.56 -35.76
C PHE A 250 -19.69 1.21 -36.39
N VAL A 251 -20.25 0.31 -35.58
CA VAL A 251 -20.94 -0.88 -36.06
C VAL A 251 -22.19 -0.43 -36.81
N GLY A 252 -22.48 -1.03 -37.97
CA GLY A 252 -23.68 -0.72 -38.75
C GLY A 252 -24.96 -1.09 -38.00
N ASP A 253 -26.06 -0.39 -38.29
CA ASP A 253 -27.32 -0.55 -37.56
C ASP A 253 -27.88 -1.99 -37.63
N GLU A 254 -27.75 -2.64 -38.79
CA GLU A 254 -28.21 -4.02 -38.98
C GLU A 254 -27.35 -5.02 -38.17
N GLU A 255 -26.02 -4.85 -38.19
CA GLU A 255 -25.10 -5.67 -37.42
C GLU A 255 -25.26 -5.45 -35.91
N ALA A 256 -25.48 -4.21 -35.48
CA ALA A 256 -25.72 -3.86 -34.08
C ALA A 256 -27.05 -4.47 -33.59
N GLU A 257 -28.11 -4.40 -34.40
CA GLU A 257 -29.41 -5.02 -34.11
C GLU A 257 -29.32 -6.55 -34.02
N TYR A 258 -28.63 -7.20 -34.96
CA TYR A 258 -28.41 -8.64 -34.94
C TYR A 258 -27.60 -9.07 -33.71
N THR A 259 -26.52 -8.34 -33.41
CA THR A 259 -25.66 -8.60 -32.26
C THR A 259 -26.44 -8.42 -30.96
N TYR A 260 -27.19 -7.33 -30.81
CA TYR A 260 -28.06 -7.07 -29.67
C TYR A 260 -29.03 -8.24 -29.41
N LYS A 261 -29.71 -8.74 -30.44
CA LYS A 261 -30.63 -9.90 -30.31
C LYS A 261 -29.94 -11.18 -29.84
N CYS A 262 -28.66 -11.35 -30.16
CA CYS A 262 -27.89 -12.52 -29.76
C CYS A 262 -27.29 -12.39 -28.35
N THR A 263 -26.83 -11.19 -27.97
CA THR A 263 -26.03 -10.98 -26.76
C THR A 263 -26.81 -10.41 -25.58
N ALA A 264 -27.87 -9.63 -25.82
CA ALA A 264 -28.69 -9.00 -24.79
C ALA A 264 -29.86 -9.89 -24.31
N THR A 265 -29.60 -11.19 -24.14
CA THR A 265 -30.59 -12.14 -23.59
C THR A 265 -30.17 -12.60 -22.19
N ALA A 266 -31.14 -12.89 -21.32
CA ALA A 266 -30.88 -13.34 -19.95
C ALA A 266 -30.00 -14.60 -19.89
N ALA A 267 -30.20 -15.55 -20.81
CA ALA A 267 -29.39 -16.76 -20.90
C ALA A 267 -27.94 -16.46 -21.30
N CYS A 268 -27.71 -15.53 -22.24
CA CYS A 268 -26.37 -15.10 -22.62
C CYS A 268 -25.68 -14.37 -21.45
N ALA A 269 -26.36 -13.42 -20.81
CA ALA A 269 -25.81 -12.69 -19.66
C ALA A 269 -25.48 -13.64 -18.49
N TYR A 270 -26.38 -14.58 -18.17
CA TYR A 270 -26.13 -15.62 -17.18
C TYR A 270 -24.87 -16.43 -17.49
N MET A 271 -24.75 -16.91 -18.74
CA MET A 271 -23.59 -17.67 -19.21
C MET A 271 -22.29 -16.87 -19.08
N GLN A 272 -22.30 -15.58 -19.39
CA GLN A 272 -21.11 -14.71 -19.31
C GLN A 272 -20.57 -14.57 -17.88
N PHE A 273 -21.42 -14.69 -16.86
CA PHE A 273 -20.95 -14.63 -15.46
C PHE A 273 -20.43 -15.97 -14.93
N GLN A 274 -20.83 -17.11 -15.53
CA GLN A 274 -20.46 -18.44 -14.99
C GLN A 274 -18.95 -18.67 -14.85
N PRO A 275 -18.07 -18.24 -15.79
CA PRO A 275 -16.63 -18.38 -15.60
C PRO A 275 -16.09 -17.65 -14.37
N GLU A 276 -16.65 -16.47 -14.04
CA GLU A 276 -16.25 -15.71 -12.85
C GLU A 276 -16.77 -16.35 -11.55
N PHE A 277 -17.96 -16.95 -11.62
CA PHE A 277 -18.51 -17.77 -10.55
C PHE A 277 -17.62 -19.00 -10.29
N ASP A 278 -17.31 -19.78 -11.32
CA ASP A 278 -16.47 -20.98 -11.23
C ASP A 278 -15.08 -20.67 -10.69
N LEU A 279 -14.47 -19.58 -11.16
CA LEU A 279 -13.20 -19.08 -10.61
C LEU A 279 -13.33 -18.73 -9.13
N THR A 280 -14.42 -18.07 -8.73
CA THR A 280 -14.64 -17.71 -7.33
C THR A 280 -14.85 -18.93 -6.44
N VAL A 281 -15.51 -19.97 -6.96
CA VAL A 281 -15.64 -21.27 -6.29
C VAL A 281 -14.28 -21.96 -6.16
N ALA A 282 -13.50 -22.02 -7.23
CA ALA A 282 -12.16 -22.63 -7.24
C ALA A 282 -11.21 -21.92 -6.26
N LEU A 283 -11.18 -20.58 -6.27
CA LEU A 283 -10.38 -19.78 -5.34
C LEU A 283 -10.84 -19.88 -3.88
N SER A 284 -12.05 -20.38 -3.64
CA SER A 284 -12.57 -20.63 -2.28
C SER A 284 -12.09 -21.97 -1.69
N ASP A 285 -11.33 -22.76 -2.46
CA ASP A 285 -10.55 -23.94 -2.05
C ASP A 285 -11.36 -25.00 -1.27
N GLY A 286 -12.58 -25.30 -1.74
CA GLY A 286 -13.35 -26.47 -1.29
C GLY A 286 -13.78 -26.48 0.19
N LYS A 287 -14.09 -25.33 0.79
CA LYS A 287 -14.56 -25.27 2.18
C LYS A 287 -15.94 -25.93 2.37
N CYS A 288 -16.03 -26.72 3.45
CA CYS A 288 -17.20 -27.47 3.90
C CYS A 288 -18.52 -26.68 3.79
N ASP A 289 -19.55 -27.28 3.17
CA ASP A 289 -20.89 -26.68 3.02
C ASP A 289 -21.77 -26.81 4.27
N GLY A 290 -21.26 -27.45 5.34
CA GLY A 290 -21.91 -27.55 6.65
C GLY A 290 -23.17 -28.43 6.67
N MET A 291 -23.49 -29.15 5.60
CA MET A 291 -24.64 -30.05 5.53
C MET A 291 -24.47 -31.22 6.52
N GLN A 292 -25.55 -31.58 7.21
CA GLN A 292 -25.60 -32.73 8.12
C GLN A 292 -26.37 -33.89 7.48
N PRO A 293 -25.96 -35.17 7.70
CA PRO A 293 -24.89 -35.63 8.59
C PRO A 293 -23.47 -35.54 8.00
N ALA A 294 -23.33 -35.25 6.71
CA ALA A 294 -22.04 -35.08 6.04
C ALA A 294 -22.10 -33.99 4.97
N CYS A 295 -21.01 -33.25 4.83
CA CYS A 295 -20.93 -32.15 3.86
C CYS A 295 -21.00 -32.70 2.43
N GLY A 296 -21.58 -31.94 1.50
CA GLY A 296 -21.80 -32.37 0.11
C GLY A 296 -20.50 -32.74 -0.61
N ASN A 297 -19.37 -32.19 -0.18
CA ASN A 297 -18.06 -32.55 -0.72
C ASN A 297 -17.55 -33.91 -0.21
N CYS A 298 -17.77 -34.24 1.07
CA CYS A 298 -17.43 -35.56 1.64
C CYS A 298 -18.33 -36.66 1.06
N VAL A 299 -19.61 -36.36 0.83
CA VAL A 299 -20.56 -37.26 0.17
C VAL A 299 -20.14 -37.55 -1.28
N LYS A 300 -19.75 -36.51 -2.05
CA LYS A 300 -19.30 -36.67 -3.44
C LYS A 300 -17.97 -37.43 -3.56
N THR A 301 -17.10 -37.32 -2.56
CA THR A 301 -15.76 -37.93 -2.59
C THR A 301 -15.67 -39.28 -1.86
N GLY A 302 -16.75 -39.74 -1.23
CA GLY A 302 -16.79 -41.00 -0.50
C GLY A 302 -15.88 -41.06 0.73
N ARG A 303 -15.63 -39.91 1.38
CA ARG A 303 -14.74 -39.78 2.54
C ARG A 303 -15.52 -39.52 3.82
N ASP A 304 -15.01 -40.01 4.95
CA ASP A 304 -15.62 -39.79 6.27
C ASP A 304 -15.58 -38.30 6.65
N CYS A 305 -16.75 -37.75 6.98
CA CYS A 305 -16.91 -36.36 7.36
C CYS A 305 -16.79 -36.25 8.89
N THR A 306 -15.63 -35.81 9.40
CA THR A 306 -15.36 -35.69 10.84
C THR A 306 -14.84 -34.30 11.20
N ILE A 307 -15.20 -33.81 12.38
CA ILE A 307 -14.70 -32.58 13.00
C ILE A 307 -13.74 -32.96 14.12
N GLU A 308 -12.56 -32.34 14.16
CA GLU A 308 -11.60 -32.50 15.26
C GLU A 308 -11.93 -31.53 16.39
N ASP A 309 -12.16 -32.04 17.60
CA ASP A 309 -12.33 -31.19 18.78
C ASP A 309 -10.99 -30.50 19.14
N PRO A 310 -10.92 -29.16 19.13
CA PRO A 310 -9.69 -28.42 19.39
C PRO A 310 -9.05 -28.73 20.76
N SER A 311 -9.85 -29.18 21.72
CA SER A 311 -9.41 -29.42 23.10
C SER A 311 -8.96 -30.86 23.35
N SER A 312 -9.67 -31.86 22.78
CA SER A 312 -9.38 -33.28 23.01
C SER A 312 -8.69 -33.99 21.85
N LYS A 313 -8.59 -33.34 20.68
CA LYS A 313 -8.09 -33.89 19.41
C LYS A 313 -8.80 -35.15 18.92
N ARG A 314 -9.97 -35.46 19.48
CA ARG A 314 -10.79 -36.59 19.02
C ARG A 314 -11.56 -36.21 17.76
N GLN A 315 -11.64 -37.16 16.83
CA GLN A 315 -12.44 -37.01 15.62
C GLN A 315 -13.90 -37.39 15.93
N LEU A 316 -14.80 -36.42 15.77
CA LEU A 316 -16.21 -36.53 16.10
C LEU A 316 -17.08 -36.29 14.87
N PRO A 317 -18.25 -36.94 14.75
CA PRO A 317 -19.21 -36.64 13.69
C PRO A 317 -19.72 -35.17 13.78
N PRO A 318 -20.04 -34.52 12.65
CA PRO A 318 -20.57 -33.16 12.63
C PRO A 318 -21.88 -32.96 13.41
N ASN A 319 -22.69 -34.02 13.52
CA ASN A 319 -23.95 -34.07 14.24
C ASN A 319 -23.81 -34.56 15.70
N TYR A 320 -22.59 -34.59 16.24
CA TYR A 320 -22.32 -35.15 17.56
C TYR A 320 -23.04 -34.41 18.70
N VAL A 321 -23.12 -33.08 18.64
CA VAL A 321 -23.82 -32.27 19.66
C VAL A 321 -25.32 -32.55 19.64
N GLU A 322 -25.93 -32.57 18.45
CA GLU A 322 -27.36 -32.85 18.28
C GLU A 322 -27.73 -34.28 18.71
N MET A 323 -26.84 -35.26 18.46
CA MET A 323 -26.99 -36.62 18.99
C MET A 323 -26.91 -36.68 20.52
N LEU A 324 -26.03 -35.89 21.13
CA LEU A 324 -25.92 -35.81 22.58
C LEU A 324 -27.13 -35.12 23.20
N GLU A 325 -27.62 -34.03 22.61
CA GLU A 325 -28.84 -33.33 23.03
C GLU A 325 -30.06 -34.25 22.94
N GLY A 326 -30.22 -34.97 21.82
CA GLY A 326 -31.29 -35.96 21.66
C GLY A 326 -31.16 -37.13 22.65
N ARG A 327 -29.93 -37.54 22.99
CA ARG A 327 -29.70 -38.60 23.98
C ARG A 327 -29.97 -38.13 25.41
N ILE A 328 -29.62 -36.89 25.74
CA ILE A 328 -29.90 -36.27 27.03
C ILE A 328 -31.42 -36.12 27.19
N ALA A 329 -32.13 -35.62 26.18
CA ALA A 329 -33.59 -35.53 26.19
C ALA A 329 -34.27 -36.89 26.42
N GLN A 330 -33.80 -37.96 25.77
CA GLN A 330 -34.30 -39.33 26.03
C GLN A 330 -34.00 -39.80 27.46
N LEU A 331 -32.81 -39.50 27.98
CA LEU A 331 -32.44 -39.89 29.35
C LEU A 331 -33.26 -39.11 30.39
N GLU A 332 -33.52 -37.83 30.14
CA GLU A 332 -34.38 -36.97 30.95
C GLU A 332 -35.83 -37.42 30.93
N GLU A 333 -36.35 -37.89 29.79
CA GLU A 333 -37.68 -38.49 29.70
C GLU A 333 -37.78 -39.77 30.54
N ILE A 334 -36.77 -40.65 30.46
CA ILE A 334 -36.69 -41.87 31.27
C ILE A 334 -36.54 -41.56 32.77
N LEU A 335 -35.76 -40.52 33.11
CA LEU A 335 -35.60 -40.03 34.48
C LEU A 335 -36.90 -39.40 35.01
N GLY A 336 -37.64 -38.66 34.19
CA GLY A 336 -38.93 -38.08 34.55
C GLY A 336 -40.00 -39.14 34.84
N GLN A 337 -39.93 -40.28 34.17
CA GLN A 337 -40.82 -41.42 34.42
C GLN A 337 -40.49 -42.18 35.72
N SER A 338 -39.26 -42.09 36.23
CA SER A 338 -38.79 -42.89 37.38
C SER A 338 -38.53 -42.07 38.66
N HIS A 339 -38.08 -40.82 38.54
CA HIS A 339 -37.81 -39.89 39.65
C HIS A 339 -38.13 -38.42 39.25
N PRO A 340 -39.40 -37.99 39.35
CA PRO A 340 -39.86 -36.68 38.86
C PRO A 340 -39.15 -35.46 39.48
N ALA A 341 -38.59 -35.60 40.69
CA ALA A 341 -37.91 -34.52 41.39
C ALA A 341 -36.51 -34.17 40.86
N LEU A 342 -35.94 -35.01 39.98
CA LEU A 342 -34.61 -34.81 39.37
C LEU A 342 -34.68 -34.47 37.88
N ALA A 343 -35.87 -34.45 37.29
CA ALA A 343 -36.08 -34.13 35.88
C ALA A 343 -36.15 -32.62 35.70
N THR A 344 -34.98 -31.98 35.66
CA THR A 344 -34.86 -30.57 35.29
C THR A 344 -34.56 -30.50 33.79
N ASP A 345 -35.42 -29.82 33.02
CA ASP A 345 -35.20 -29.59 31.59
C ASP A 345 -33.92 -28.77 31.39
N HIS A 346 -32.93 -29.33 30.71
CA HIS A 346 -31.64 -28.68 30.45
C HIS A 346 -31.76 -27.35 29.66
N MET A 347 -32.88 -27.09 28.98
CA MET A 347 -33.17 -25.79 28.34
C MET A 347 -33.75 -24.74 29.29
N SER A 348 -34.40 -25.14 30.38
CA SER A 348 -35.06 -24.20 31.32
C SER A 348 -34.05 -23.30 32.07
N LEU A 349 -32.83 -23.80 32.30
CA LEU A 349 -31.75 -23.07 32.99
C LEU A 349 -31.18 -21.88 32.18
N PHE A 350 -31.37 -21.86 30.86
CA PHE A 350 -30.87 -20.78 30.00
C PHE A 350 -31.83 -19.58 29.90
N LEU A 351 -33.13 -19.77 30.14
CA LEU A 351 -34.13 -18.70 30.07
C LEU A 351 -34.15 -17.83 31.34
N ASP A 352 -33.87 -18.41 32.51
CA ASP A 352 -33.89 -17.70 33.80
C ASP A 352 -32.80 -16.63 33.94
N ARG A 353 -31.71 -16.71 33.16
CA ARG A 353 -30.62 -15.73 33.23
C ARG A 353 -30.93 -14.41 32.52
N SER A 354 -31.99 -14.37 31.72
CA SER A 354 -32.41 -13.20 30.93
C SER A 354 -33.41 -12.28 31.65
N GLN A 355 -34.00 -12.71 32.77
CA GLN A 355 -35.01 -11.94 33.53
C GLN A 355 -34.46 -11.24 34.79
N ALA A 356 -33.18 -11.37 35.12
CA ALA A 356 -32.58 -10.78 36.32
C ALA A 356 -32.15 -9.29 36.18
N ALA A 357 -32.59 -8.59 35.14
CA ALA A 357 -32.14 -7.21 34.85
C ALA A 357 -33.30 -6.22 34.66
N THR A 358 -34.37 -6.30 35.46
CA THR A 358 -35.34 -5.20 35.61
C THR A 358 -36.13 -5.34 36.91
N THR A 359 -35.65 -4.77 38.01
CA THR A 359 -36.49 -4.32 39.14
C THR A 359 -35.78 -3.14 39.83
N VAL A 360 -36.33 -1.94 39.70
CA VAL A 360 -35.97 -0.76 40.50
C VAL A 360 -37.15 -0.51 41.44
N ASP A 361 -36.88 -0.54 42.74
CA ASP A 361 -37.87 -0.29 43.80
C ASP A 361 -38.23 1.20 43.91
N GLU A 362 -39.53 1.45 44.14
CA GLU A 362 -40.15 2.72 44.50
C GLU A 362 -39.68 3.26 45.87
N PRO A 363 -39.87 4.57 46.12
CA PRO A 363 -40.25 5.05 47.45
C PRO A 363 -41.59 5.79 47.48
N SER A 364 -42.21 5.69 48.65
CA SER A 364 -43.58 6.03 49.06
C SER A 364 -43.95 7.52 49.10
N ASN A 365 -45.20 7.80 48.68
CA ASN A 365 -46.20 8.79 49.12
C ASN A 365 -45.76 10.05 49.91
N THR A 366 -46.09 11.24 49.39
CA THR A 366 -47.18 12.12 49.90
C THR A 366 -47.42 13.32 48.96
N PRO A 367 -48.62 13.96 48.99
CA PRO A 367 -49.16 14.74 47.88
C PRO A 367 -49.21 16.25 48.13
N GLU A 368 -49.26 17.08 47.06
CA GLU A 368 -50.15 18.25 46.93
C GLU A 368 -49.85 19.08 45.66
N GLY A 369 -50.92 19.53 44.98
CA GLY A 369 -50.96 20.85 44.32
C GLY A 369 -50.63 20.95 42.82
N SER A 370 -51.63 20.78 41.95
CA SER A 370 -51.73 21.48 40.66
C SER A 370 -52.04 22.99 40.88
N PRO A 371 -52.21 23.90 39.88
CA PRO A 371 -52.13 23.75 38.42
C PRO A 371 -51.51 24.98 37.65
N VAL A 372 -51.52 24.94 36.29
CA VAL A 372 -51.90 26.09 35.39
C VAL A 372 -50.86 27.26 35.24
N GLU A 373 -50.65 28.03 34.16
CA GLU A 373 -51.13 28.31 32.78
C GLU A 373 -49.94 29.04 32.08
N THR A 374 -49.62 28.80 30.80
CA THR A 374 -49.95 29.64 29.62
C THR A 374 -49.75 31.17 29.74
N GLU A 375 -48.88 31.76 28.90
CA GLU A 375 -49.01 33.04 28.14
C GLU A 375 -47.63 33.43 27.53
N ARG A 376 -47.48 33.54 26.20
CA ARG A 376 -47.77 34.62 25.22
C ARG A 376 -46.69 35.73 25.10
N GLU A 377 -46.17 35.83 23.87
CA GLU A 377 -45.76 37.03 23.10
C GLU A 377 -44.45 37.84 23.41
N LEU A 378 -43.44 37.62 22.53
CA LEU A 378 -42.75 38.59 21.62
C LEU A 378 -41.93 39.79 22.18
N PRO A 379 -41.01 40.40 21.39
CA PRO A 379 -39.58 40.58 21.72
C PRO A 379 -39.21 42.07 22.00
N PRO A 380 -37.95 42.52 22.29
CA PRO A 380 -36.84 42.57 21.30
C PRO A 380 -35.39 42.46 21.84
N SER A 381 -34.46 42.26 20.91
CA SER A 381 -33.07 42.77 20.85
C SER A 381 -32.10 42.58 22.03
N GLY A 382 -31.00 41.89 21.75
CA GLY A 382 -29.75 41.95 22.51
C GLY A 382 -28.77 40.91 22.00
N GLU A 383 -27.80 41.34 21.19
CA GLU A 383 -26.62 40.55 20.85
C GLU A 383 -25.87 40.20 22.15
N GLU A 384 -25.53 38.92 22.35
CA GLU A 384 -24.18 38.51 22.77
C GLU A 384 -24.01 36.99 22.73
N VAL A 385 -22.77 36.61 22.48
CA VAL A 385 -22.24 35.29 22.12
C VAL A 385 -21.88 34.52 23.40
N HIS A 386 -22.28 33.24 23.54
CA HIS A 386 -21.39 32.09 23.82
C HIS A 386 -22.12 30.76 24.13
N GLU A 387 -21.50 29.70 23.60
CA GLU A 387 -21.35 28.33 24.15
C GLU A 387 -22.53 27.35 24.19
N LYS A 388 -22.47 26.38 23.26
CA LYS A 388 -23.06 25.04 23.44
C LYS A 388 -21.93 24.03 23.70
N GLN A 389 -22.02 23.35 24.84
CA GLN A 389 -21.23 22.17 25.21
C GLN A 389 -21.64 20.96 24.37
N ASP A 390 -20.70 20.41 23.60
CA ASP A 390 -20.81 19.09 22.98
C ASP A 390 -20.27 18.01 23.93
N SER A 391 -21.07 16.98 24.16
CA SER A 391 -20.65 15.76 24.85
C SER A 391 -20.06 14.78 23.83
N THR A 392 -18.74 14.60 23.89
CA THR A 392 -17.96 13.72 23.01
C THR A 392 -17.75 12.34 23.64
N THR A 393 -17.99 11.28 22.87
CA THR A 393 -17.56 9.90 23.17
C THR A 393 -16.43 9.48 22.22
N SER A 394 -15.52 8.66 22.76
CA SER A 394 -14.10 8.49 22.44
C SER A 394 -13.73 7.66 21.19
N ALA A 395 -12.73 8.11 20.43
CA ALA A 395 -12.08 7.35 19.35
C ALA A 395 -10.54 7.32 19.51
N ALA A 396 -9.90 6.19 19.16
CA ALA A 396 -8.45 5.94 19.29
C ALA A 396 -7.66 6.45 18.05
N PRO A 397 -6.34 6.78 18.18
CA PRO A 397 -5.52 7.28 17.06
C PRO A 397 -5.28 6.19 16.00
N ASN A 398 -5.45 6.54 14.73
CA ASN A 398 -5.36 5.61 13.60
C ASN A 398 -3.99 5.70 12.91
N LEU A 399 -2.96 5.19 13.59
CA LEU A 399 -1.53 5.20 13.18
C LEU A 399 -1.29 4.68 11.74
N SER A 400 -2.17 3.84 11.19
CA SER A 400 -2.00 3.28 9.85
C SER A 400 -2.16 4.30 8.72
N GLN A 401 -3.03 5.31 8.89
CA GLN A 401 -3.30 6.30 7.83
C GLN A 401 -2.14 7.30 7.67
N ASP A 402 -1.52 7.72 8.77
CA ASP A 402 -0.37 8.64 8.73
C ASP A 402 0.89 7.97 8.15
N LEU A 403 0.97 6.63 8.20
CA LEU A 403 2.11 5.86 7.72
C LEU A 403 2.00 5.46 6.24
N ASP A 404 0.81 5.45 5.64
CA ASP A 404 0.66 5.29 4.18
C ASP A 404 1.38 6.45 3.44
N SER A 405 1.52 7.61 4.09
CA SER A 405 2.29 8.78 3.63
C SER A 405 3.82 8.56 3.59
N LEU A 406 4.37 7.55 4.29
CA LEU A 406 5.82 7.28 4.34
C LEU A 406 6.41 6.77 3.02
N CYS A 407 5.58 6.28 2.11
CA CYS A 407 6.04 5.43 1.03
C CYS A 407 6.24 6.22 -0.26
N MET A 408 7.36 6.96 -0.33
CA MET A 408 7.93 7.60 -1.53
C MET A 408 6.89 7.93 -2.61
N SER A 409 6.19 9.04 -2.35
CA SER A 409 5.35 9.80 -3.28
C SER A 409 4.31 8.96 -4.02
N SER A 410 3.16 8.70 -3.38
CA SER A 410 1.93 8.35 -4.08
C SER A 410 0.98 9.55 -4.10
N ALA A 411 0.95 10.25 -5.22
CA ALA A 411 0.00 11.34 -5.47
C ALA A 411 -1.47 10.86 -5.56
N SER A 412 -1.73 9.55 -5.53
CA SER A 412 -3.01 8.97 -5.95
C SER A 412 -3.98 8.61 -4.81
N GLY A 413 -3.61 8.72 -3.54
CA GLY A 413 -4.50 8.38 -2.42
C GLY A 413 -5.04 6.93 -2.43
N GLN A 414 -4.49 6.04 -3.27
CA GLN A 414 -4.86 4.63 -3.36
C GLN A 414 -4.06 3.78 -2.36
N LEU A 415 -4.71 2.76 -1.79
CA LEU A 415 -4.06 1.76 -0.95
C LEU A 415 -3.09 0.90 -1.79
N LEU A 416 -1.79 1.09 -1.56
CA LEU A 416 -0.73 0.35 -2.25
C LEU A 416 -0.36 -0.93 -1.51
N TYR A 417 0.06 -1.98 -2.25
CA TYR A 417 0.58 -3.22 -1.63
C TYR A 417 1.93 -3.00 -0.94
N PHE A 418 2.04 -3.48 0.29
CA PHE A 418 3.25 -3.47 1.11
C PHE A 418 3.55 -4.87 1.67
N GLY A 419 4.77 -5.38 1.44
CA GLY A 419 5.18 -6.74 1.84
C GLY A 419 5.83 -6.81 3.24
N GLU A 420 6.21 -8.00 3.69
CA GLU A 420 6.72 -8.25 5.06
C GLU A 420 8.03 -7.53 5.41
N SER A 421 8.85 -7.17 4.41
CA SER A 421 10.04 -6.33 4.66
C SER A 421 9.72 -4.85 4.84
N SER A 422 8.47 -4.43 4.59
CA SER A 422 8.03 -3.04 4.71
C SER A 422 7.89 -2.57 6.15
N ALA A 423 8.04 -1.26 6.32
CA ALA A 423 7.83 -0.52 7.54
C ALA A 423 6.45 -0.68 8.17
N LEU A 424 5.41 -0.76 7.33
CA LEU A 424 4.01 -0.84 7.75
C LEU A 424 3.74 -2.12 8.57
N THR A 425 4.50 -3.19 8.31
CA THR A 425 4.37 -4.47 9.03
C THR A 425 4.81 -4.35 10.49
N LEU A 426 5.90 -3.64 10.77
CA LEU A 426 6.40 -3.42 12.14
C LEU A 426 5.50 -2.45 12.91
N SER A 427 4.97 -1.43 12.25
CA SER A 427 3.99 -0.52 12.87
C SER A 427 2.67 -1.21 13.25
N LYS A 428 2.16 -2.10 12.38
CA LYS A 428 0.99 -2.93 12.70
C LYS A 428 1.24 -3.82 13.91
N ALA A 429 2.44 -4.40 14.02
CA ALA A 429 2.84 -5.16 15.21
C ALA A 429 2.85 -4.27 16.46
N LEU A 430 3.45 -3.07 16.41
CA LEU A 430 3.45 -2.13 17.53
C LEU A 430 2.03 -1.69 17.93
N THR A 431 1.14 -1.44 16.96
CA THR A 431 -0.26 -1.09 17.22
C THR A 431 -1.01 -2.22 17.92
N SER A 432 -0.72 -3.48 17.57
CA SER A 432 -1.27 -4.65 18.25
C SER A 432 -0.83 -4.71 19.71
N VAL A 433 0.46 -4.48 19.97
CA VAL A 433 1.04 -4.45 21.32
C VAL A 433 0.47 -3.29 22.15
N LEU A 434 0.28 -2.11 21.54
CA LEU A 434 -0.38 -0.95 22.14
C LEU A 434 -1.83 -1.23 22.55
N ARG A 435 -2.55 -2.07 21.80
CA ARG A 435 -3.93 -2.47 22.13
C ARG A 435 -3.96 -3.49 23.28
N SER A 436 -3.01 -4.42 23.36
CA SER A 436 -2.93 -5.39 24.46
C SER A 436 -2.56 -4.77 25.80
N SER A 437 -1.76 -3.69 25.81
CA SER A 437 -1.36 -2.99 27.04
C SER A 437 -2.46 -2.09 27.65
N ARG A 438 -3.59 -1.86 26.95
CA ARG A 438 -4.69 -0.96 27.39
C ARG A 438 -5.67 -1.55 28.40
N LEU A 439 -5.39 -2.70 29.00
CA LEU A 439 -6.25 -3.28 30.05
C LEU A 439 -5.97 -2.74 31.46
N GLN A 440 -4.98 -1.86 31.65
CA GLN A 440 -4.71 -1.18 32.93
C GLN A 440 -4.15 0.24 32.68
N GLY A 441 -4.91 1.29 33.01
CA GLY A 441 -4.41 2.69 33.07
C GLY A 441 -5.34 3.77 32.47
N PRO A 442 -5.47 4.98 33.06
CA PRO A 442 -6.43 5.99 32.62
C PRO A 442 -5.93 6.95 31.54
N GLY A 443 -6.76 7.10 30.49
CA GLY A 443 -7.06 8.33 29.71
C GLY A 443 -5.94 9.30 29.28
N MET A 444 -5.56 9.23 28.00
CA MET A 444 -4.94 10.34 27.24
C MET A 444 -5.54 10.36 25.81
N THR A 445 -6.10 11.50 25.38
CA THR A 445 -6.64 11.72 24.02
C THR A 445 -5.76 12.68 23.24
N VAL A 446 -5.54 12.40 21.94
CA VAL A 446 -4.92 13.34 20.99
C VAL A 446 -5.89 13.53 19.85
N SER A 447 -6.57 14.68 19.85
CA SER A 447 -7.35 15.21 18.73
C SER A 447 -6.55 16.35 18.12
N GLY A 448 -6.24 16.27 16.83
CA GLY A 448 -5.75 17.44 16.09
C GLY A 448 -4.62 17.18 15.11
N VAL A 449 -4.83 16.35 14.08
CA VAL A 449 -4.13 16.52 12.79
C VAL A 449 -5.18 16.25 11.70
N ARG A 450 -5.80 17.33 11.21
CA ARG A 450 -6.73 17.26 10.07
C ARG A 450 -5.94 17.05 8.78
N SER A 451 -6.55 16.26 7.89
CA SER A 451 -6.19 15.99 6.49
C SER A 451 -6.29 17.24 5.59
N ASP A 452 -5.69 18.37 5.99
CA ASP A 452 -5.73 19.63 5.23
C ASP A 452 -4.40 19.93 4.49
N LEU A 453 -3.41 19.03 4.54
CA LEU A 453 -2.04 19.28 4.03
C LEU A 453 -1.87 19.23 2.51
N TRP A 454 -2.87 18.78 1.75
CA TRP A 454 -2.80 18.71 0.28
C TRP A 454 -3.92 19.53 -0.37
N ARG A 455 -4.01 20.82 -0.01
CA ARG A 455 -4.65 21.80 -0.91
C ARG A 455 -3.89 21.80 -2.24
N HIS A 456 -4.61 21.89 -3.36
CA HIS A 456 -4.05 22.06 -4.70
C HIS A 456 -2.98 23.17 -4.70
N ILE A 457 -1.71 22.78 -4.62
CA ILE A 457 -0.59 23.69 -4.85
C ILE A 457 -0.59 23.99 -6.36
N PRO A 458 -0.73 25.25 -6.80
CA PRO A 458 -0.63 25.60 -8.21
C PRO A 458 0.71 25.10 -8.77
N LYS A 459 0.71 24.49 -9.96
CA LYS A 459 1.97 24.09 -10.61
C LYS A 459 2.88 25.32 -10.74
N PRO A 460 4.13 25.27 -10.24
CA PRO A 460 5.04 26.39 -10.31
C PRO A 460 5.35 26.73 -11.77
N LEU A 461 5.51 28.03 -12.05
CA LEU A 461 5.89 28.49 -13.38
C LEU A 461 7.34 28.05 -13.69
N PRO A 462 7.63 27.58 -14.91
CA PRO A 462 8.98 27.24 -15.32
C PRO A 462 9.96 28.40 -15.14
N ALA A 463 11.10 28.15 -14.50
CA ALA A 463 12.16 29.15 -14.31
C ALA A 463 13.08 29.28 -15.53
N SER A 464 13.61 30.49 -15.74
CA SER A 464 14.74 30.70 -16.64
C SER A 464 16.04 30.12 -16.07
N LEU A 465 17.06 29.97 -16.91
CA LEU A 465 18.39 29.57 -16.44
C LEU A 465 18.91 30.56 -15.38
N PRO A 466 19.45 30.06 -14.25
CA PRO A 466 20.05 30.91 -13.23
C PRO A 466 21.37 31.55 -13.69
N ASP A 467 21.77 32.64 -13.03
CA ASP A 467 23.04 33.32 -13.32
C ASP A 467 24.26 32.39 -13.09
N PRO A 468 25.35 32.52 -13.87
CA PRO A 468 26.47 31.57 -13.81
C PRO A 468 27.10 31.33 -12.43
N PRO A 469 27.32 32.35 -11.56
CA PRO A 469 27.84 32.13 -10.21
C PRO A 469 26.88 31.28 -9.35
N PHE A 470 25.58 31.49 -9.56
CA PHE A 470 24.56 30.77 -8.83
C PHE A 470 24.38 29.35 -9.39
N GLY A 471 24.45 29.16 -10.71
CA GLY A 471 24.51 27.85 -11.35
C GLY A 471 25.65 26.98 -10.82
N SER A 472 26.86 27.54 -10.72
CA SER A 472 28.04 26.83 -10.19
C SER A 472 27.80 26.28 -8.77
N LEU A 473 27.15 27.06 -7.89
CA LEU A 473 26.82 26.61 -6.53
C LEU A 473 25.89 25.38 -6.55
N LEU A 474 24.91 25.35 -7.46
CA LEU A 474 23.97 24.23 -7.59
C LEU A 474 24.66 22.98 -8.16
N VAL A 475 25.55 23.16 -9.13
CA VAL A 475 26.37 22.07 -9.71
C VAL A 475 27.28 21.46 -8.65
N ASP A 476 27.99 22.30 -7.89
CA ASP A 476 28.87 21.86 -6.80
C ASP A 476 28.07 21.08 -5.74
N ALA A 477 26.88 21.56 -5.38
CA ALA A 477 25.99 20.86 -4.47
C ALA A 477 25.60 19.47 -5.01
N TYR A 478 25.22 19.36 -6.27
CA TYR A 478 24.88 18.09 -6.91
C TYR A 478 26.07 17.12 -6.95
N PHE A 479 27.22 17.53 -7.50
CA PHE A 479 28.37 16.64 -7.66
C PHE A 479 29.02 16.26 -6.33
N THR A 480 28.86 17.08 -5.28
CA THR A 480 29.37 16.75 -3.93
C THR A 480 28.43 15.83 -3.13
N HIS A 481 27.11 15.99 -3.25
CA HIS A 481 26.15 15.30 -2.36
C HIS A 481 25.40 14.15 -3.04
N VAL A 482 25.26 14.17 -4.36
CA VAL A 482 24.48 13.19 -5.13
C VAL A 482 25.37 12.26 -5.92
N HIS A 483 26.30 12.83 -6.71
CA HIS A 483 27.06 12.07 -7.69
C HIS A 483 27.88 10.94 -7.05
N TYR A 484 28.51 11.15 -5.88
CA TYR A 484 29.26 10.10 -5.18
C TYR A 484 28.43 8.87 -4.77
N GLN A 485 27.10 9.01 -4.62
CA GLN A 485 26.19 7.88 -4.36
C GLN A 485 25.52 7.35 -5.63
N TYR A 486 25.24 8.25 -6.58
CA TYR A 486 24.49 7.97 -7.79
C TYR A 486 25.23 8.55 -9.01
N PRO A 487 26.36 7.95 -9.44
CA PRO A 487 27.22 8.50 -10.48
C PRO A 487 26.70 8.12 -11.89
N PHE A 488 25.45 8.44 -12.21
CA PHE A 488 24.86 8.13 -13.52
C PHE A 488 25.08 9.21 -14.58
N LEU A 489 25.62 10.38 -14.19
CA LEU A 489 26.12 11.42 -15.10
C LEU A 489 27.65 11.45 -15.06
N HIS A 490 28.28 11.93 -16.14
CA HIS A 490 29.72 12.15 -16.21
C HIS A 490 30.02 13.64 -16.07
N GLN A 491 30.78 14.04 -15.04
CA GLN A 491 30.97 15.46 -14.70
C GLN A 491 31.55 16.30 -15.86
N PRO A 492 32.66 15.91 -16.53
CA PRO A 492 33.19 16.68 -17.67
C PRO A 492 32.20 16.82 -18.85
N THR A 493 31.35 15.81 -19.06
CA THR A 493 30.33 15.88 -20.12
C THR A 493 29.21 16.85 -19.75
N PHE A 494 28.79 16.84 -18.48
CA PHE A 494 27.81 17.79 -17.97
C PHE A 494 28.30 19.25 -18.06
N GLU A 495 29.56 19.51 -17.67
CA GLU A 495 30.16 20.85 -17.74
C GLU A 495 30.18 21.38 -19.19
N GLN A 496 30.40 20.51 -20.17
CA GLN A 496 30.30 20.86 -21.59
C GLN A 496 28.87 21.21 -22.00
N TRP A 497 27.88 20.42 -21.57
CA TRP A 497 26.46 20.70 -21.81
C TRP A 497 26.03 22.03 -21.21
N GLU A 498 26.41 22.29 -19.96
CA GLU A 498 26.15 23.55 -19.27
C GLU A 498 26.70 24.75 -20.05
N GLN A 499 27.97 24.68 -20.49
CA GLN A 499 28.58 25.74 -21.29
C GLN A 499 27.86 25.98 -22.62
N GLN A 500 27.45 24.90 -23.31
CA GLN A 500 26.73 24.98 -24.59
C GLN A 500 25.34 25.59 -24.43
N VAL A 501 24.59 25.18 -23.41
CA VAL A 501 23.27 25.73 -23.09
C VAL A 501 23.34 27.22 -22.74
N HIS A 502 24.30 27.61 -21.90
CA HIS A 502 24.53 29.03 -21.57
C HIS A 502 24.97 29.85 -22.79
N ALA A 503 25.78 29.29 -23.68
CA ALA A 503 26.19 29.96 -24.92
C ALA A 503 25.02 30.16 -25.90
N ALA A 504 24.17 29.15 -26.06
CA ALA A 504 22.95 29.24 -26.87
C ALA A 504 22.01 30.33 -26.31
N ASN A 505 21.77 30.34 -25.00
CA ASN A 505 20.92 31.33 -24.35
C ASN A 505 21.45 32.76 -24.51
N ARG A 506 22.77 32.99 -24.36
CA ARG A 506 23.39 34.32 -24.59
C ARG A 506 23.30 34.79 -26.04
N THR A 507 23.30 33.87 -27.00
CA THR A 507 23.23 34.19 -28.44
C THR A 507 21.80 34.27 -28.96
N GLY A 508 20.80 34.01 -28.12
CA GLY A 508 19.37 33.97 -28.51
C GLY A 508 18.99 32.72 -29.31
N ASN A 509 19.86 31.71 -29.37
CA ASN A 509 19.59 30.43 -30.03
C ASN A 509 18.88 29.48 -29.06
N THR A 510 18.04 28.58 -29.59
CA THR A 510 17.43 27.50 -28.80
C THR A 510 18.51 26.46 -28.44
N PRO A 511 18.74 26.16 -27.15
CA PRO A 511 19.70 25.13 -26.74
C PRO A 511 19.22 23.74 -27.16
N ASP A 512 20.16 22.78 -27.22
CA ASP A 512 19.80 21.38 -27.42
C ASP A 512 18.87 20.92 -26.28
N PRO A 513 17.66 20.40 -26.59
CA PRO A 513 16.67 20.05 -25.58
C PRO A 513 17.15 18.99 -24.58
N GLY A 514 17.95 18.03 -25.03
CA GLY A 514 18.49 16.98 -24.16
C GLY A 514 19.52 17.52 -23.19
N GLN A 515 20.45 18.35 -23.66
CA GLN A 515 21.42 19.03 -22.82
C GLN A 515 20.75 19.97 -21.81
N ALA A 516 19.78 20.77 -22.28
CA ALA A 516 19.03 21.69 -21.44
C ALA A 516 18.27 20.95 -20.34
N PHE A 517 17.65 19.81 -20.65
CA PHE A 517 17.00 18.96 -19.66
C PHE A 517 17.95 18.58 -18.52
N PHE A 518 19.15 18.07 -18.82
CA PHE A 518 20.11 17.66 -17.80
C PHE A 518 20.62 18.85 -16.96
N VAL A 519 20.85 20.01 -17.59
CA VAL A 519 21.24 21.25 -16.89
C VAL A 519 20.15 21.66 -15.89
N TYR A 520 18.89 21.73 -16.32
CA TYR A 520 17.78 22.07 -15.42
C TYR A 520 17.59 21.04 -14.31
N MET A 521 17.73 19.74 -14.59
CA MET A 521 17.63 18.70 -13.57
C MET A 521 18.74 18.78 -12.52
N VAL A 522 20.00 19.00 -12.93
CA VAL A 522 21.12 19.17 -11.98
C VAL A 522 20.91 20.40 -11.13
N TYR A 523 20.47 21.53 -11.71
CA TYR A 523 20.15 22.73 -10.95
C TYR A 523 18.99 22.52 -9.98
N ALA A 524 17.91 21.88 -10.41
CA ALA A 524 16.75 21.59 -9.56
C ALA A 524 17.13 20.70 -8.36
N ILE A 525 17.91 19.65 -8.59
CA ILE A 525 18.39 18.76 -7.52
C ILE A 525 19.39 19.48 -6.61
N GLY A 526 20.30 20.29 -7.17
CA GLY A 526 21.23 21.12 -6.40
C GLY A 526 20.51 22.11 -5.49
N ALA A 527 19.42 22.72 -5.98
CA ALA A 527 18.62 23.67 -5.23
C ALA A 527 17.91 23.03 -4.01
N LEU A 528 17.57 21.73 -4.07
CA LEU A 528 17.03 20.99 -2.92
C LEU A 528 18.08 20.70 -1.82
N ILE A 529 19.37 20.88 -2.12
CA ILE A 529 20.46 20.55 -1.20
C ILE A 529 20.97 21.80 -0.49
N VAL A 530 21.01 22.93 -1.19
CA VAL A 530 21.52 24.20 -0.66
C VAL A 530 20.51 24.79 0.34
N PRO A 531 20.86 24.90 1.64
CA PRO A 531 19.92 25.31 2.70
C PRO A 531 19.29 26.70 2.54
N THR A 532 19.95 27.61 1.84
CA THR A 532 19.56 29.02 1.71
C THR A 532 18.58 29.28 0.58
N LEU A 533 18.22 28.25 -0.21
CA LEU A 533 17.33 28.40 -1.36
C LEU A 533 15.92 27.91 -1.07
N CYS A 534 14.93 28.67 -1.54
CA CYS A 534 13.52 28.34 -1.35
C CYS A 534 13.14 27.15 -2.24
N LEU A 535 12.36 26.20 -1.70
CA LEU A 535 11.78 25.06 -2.42
C LEU A 535 11.10 25.47 -3.73
N SER A 536 10.49 26.65 -3.78
CA SER A 536 9.84 27.19 -4.98
C SER A 536 10.80 27.37 -6.16
N SER A 537 12.08 27.64 -5.92
CA SER A 537 13.09 27.73 -6.97
C SER A 537 13.43 26.35 -7.54
N ALA A 538 13.52 25.33 -6.69
CA ALA A 538 13.78 23.96 -7.12
C ALA A 538 12.62 23.38 -7.93
N GLU A 539 11.37 23.65 -7.53
CA GLU A 539 10.18 23.21 -8.26
C GLU A 539 10.02 23.93 -9.61
N ALA A 540 10.35 25.23 -9.69
CA ALA A 540 10.32 25.98 -10.94
C ALA A 540 11.39 25.52 -11.95
N LEU A 541 12.58 25.17 -11.48
CA LEU A 541 13.65 24.57 -12.30
C LEU A 541 13.27 23.15 -12.76
N TYR A 542 12.64 22.36 -11.89
CA TYR A 542 12.11 21.04 -12.25
C TYR A 542 10.99 21.14 -13.29
N ALA A 543 10.05 22.08 -13.13
CA ALA A 543 9.00 22.34 -14.11
C ALA A 543 9.56 22.73 -15.49
N ALA A 544 10.67 23.47 -15.54
CA ALA A 544 11.37 23.75 -16.80
C ALA A 544 11.97 22.50 -17.44
N ALA A 545 12.51 21.56 -16.64
CA ALA A 545 12.96 20.27 -17.14
C ALA A 545 11.81 19.37 -17.61
N GLU A 546 10.66 19.35 -16.93
CA GLU A 546 9.50 18.54 -17.31
C GLU A 546 9.00 18.87 -18.73
N LEU A 547 9.08 20.13 -19.16
CA LEU A 547 8.71 20.54 -20.53
C LEU A 547 9.60 19.93 -21.62
N LEU A 548 10.79 19.46 -21.26
CA LEU A 548 11.78 18.86 -22.17
C LEU A 548 11.79 17.33 -22.08
N LEU A 549 11.12 16.74 -21.09
CA LEU A 549 11.23 15.32 -20.75
C LEU A 549 10.86 14.38 -21.91
N ASP A 550 9.76 14.68 -22.61
CA ASP A 550 9.27 13.85 -23.72
C ASP A 550 10.29 13.73 -24.87
N GLN A 551 11.11 14.76 -25.07
CA GLN A 551 12.13 14.80 -26.12
C GLN A 551 13.33 13.90 -25.79
N VAL A 552 13.57 13.61 -24.50
CA VAL A 552 14.70 12.80 -24.03
C VAL A 552 14.28 11.35 -23.81
N VAL A 553 13.10 11.12 -23.21
CA VAL A 553 12.61 9.78 -22.87
C VAL A 553 12.11 9.01 -24.11
N GLY A 554 11.64 9.70 -25.14
CA GLY A 554 11.13 9.07 -26.37
C GLY A 554 12.17 8.35 -27.24
N LEU A 555 13.46 8.45 -26.91
CA LEU A 555 14.57 7.92 -27.72
C LEU A 555 15.06 6.53 -27.26
N GLU A 556 14.59 6.01 -26.12
CA GLU A 556 15.00 4.71 -25.53
C GLU A 556 16.53 4.51 -25.50
N SER A 557 17.28 5.59 -25.22
CA SER A 557 18.74 5.63 -25.23
C SER A 557 19.36 5.63 -23.83
N LEU A 558 20.70 5.70 -23.75
CA LEU A 558 21.41 5.91 -22.49
C LEU A 558 20.91 7.17 -21.76
N GLU A 559 20.72 8.25 -22.53
CA GLU A 559 20.23 9.54 -22.06
C GLU A 559 18.78 9.46 -21.57
N SER A 560 17.91 8.67 -22.21
CA SER A 560 16.56 8.37 -21.70
C SER A 560 16.62 7.80 -20.28
N ILE A 561 17.49 6.80 -20.05
CA ILE A 561 17.61 6.18 -18.73
C ILE A 561 18.20 7.18 -17.72
N GLN A 562 19.23 7.96 -18.12
CA GLN A 562 19.78 9.02 -17.27
C GLN A 562 18.71 10.05 -16.89
N ALA A 563 17.80 10.40 -17.80
CA ALA A 563 16.70 11.33 -17.53
C ALA A 563 15.71 10.76 -16.50
N ILE A 564 15.33 9.49 -16.64
CA ILE A 564 14.47 8.80 -15.65
C ILE A 564 15.16 8.74 -14.28
N LEU A 565 16.46 8.48 -14.24
CA LEU A 565 17.25 8.49 -13.00
C LEU A 565 17.33 9.89 -12.37
N CYS A 566 17.50 10.95 -13.17
CA CYS A 566 17.38 12.34 -12.71
C CYS A 566 16.03 12.58 -12.01
N CYS A 567 14.92 12.20 -12.64
CA CYS A 567 13.58 12.35 -12.04
C CYS A 567 13.44 11.53 -10.75
N ALA A 568 14.05 10.34 -10.67
CA ALA A 568 14.01 9.49 -9.49
C ALA A 568 14.78 10.12 -8.31
N ILE A 569 15.95 10.69 -8.57
CA ILE A 569 16.74 11.40 -7.55
C ILE A 569 16.04 12.67 -7.08
N TYR A 570 15.43 13.43 -7.98
CA TYR A 570 14.62 14.59 -7.61
C TYR A 570 13.46 14.18 -6.70
N SER A 571 12.67 13.17 -7.12
CA SER A 571 11.51 12.68 -6.37
C SER A 571 11.86 12.10 -4.99
N MET A 572 13.09 11.62 -4.80
CA MET A 572 13.58 11.14 -3.49
C MET A 572 13.82 12.28 -2.48
N ARG A 573 14.05 13.50 -2.98
CA ARG A 573 14.48 14.68 -2.21
C ARG A 573 13.40 15.75 -2.10
N ALA A 574 12.49 15.81 -3.06
CA ALA A 574 11.38 16.75 -3.08
C ALA A 574 10.17 16.23 -2.30
N SER A 575 9.33 17.16 -1.84
CA SER A 575 8.02 16.90 -1.24
C SER A 575 7.00 16.37 -2.26
N THR A 576 7.24 16.63 -3.54
CA THR A 576 6.41 16.28 -4.69
C THR A 576 7.26 15.56 -5.73
N GLY A 577 6.70 14.53 -6.38
CA GLY A 577 7.44 13.76 -7.38
C GLY A 577 6.79 12.41 -7.69
N ALA A 578 7.26 11.75 -8.73
CA ALA A 578 6.79 10.42 -9.10
C ALA A 578 7.39 9.34 -8.19
N SER A 579 6.73 8.17 -8.12
CA SER A 579 7.20 7.10 -7.25
C SER A 579 8.59 6.60 -7.66
N VAL A 580 9.54 6.66 -6.73
CA VAL A 580 10.92 6.21 -6.94
C VAL A 580 10.97 4.72 -7.33
N TRP A 581 10.08 3.89 -6.79
CA TRP A 581 9.97 2.48 -7.18
C TRP A 581 9.56 2.31 -8.65
N THR A 582 8.59 3.11 -9.12
CA THR A 582 8.14 3.07 -10.51
C THR A 582 9.25 3.54 -11.45
N LEU A 583 9.87 4.70 -11.16
CA LEU A 583 10.92 5.26 -12.01
C LEU A 583 12.14 4.34 -12.09
N SER A 584 12.60 3.80 -10.97
CA SER A 584 13.71 2.82 -10.96
C SER A 584 13.34 1.52 -11.68
N GLY A 585 12.10 1.07 -11.57
CA GLY A 585 11.58 -0.07 -12.33
C GLY A 585 11.58 0.15 -13.84
N ILE A 586 11.17 1.34 -14.32
CA ILE A 586 11.23 1.70 -15.74
C ILE A 586 12.69 1.75 -16.21
N ALA A 587 13.57 2.43 -15.46
CA ALA A 587 14.99 2.53 -15.79
C ALA A 587 15.66 1.15 -15.88
N LEU A 588 15.37 0.24 -14.94
CA LEU A 588 15.88 -1.15 -14.97
C LEU A 588 15.35 -1.94 -16.17
N ARG A 589 14.07 -1.79 -16.53
CA ARG A 589 13.52 -2.46 -17.72
C ARG A 589 14.18 -1.96 -18.99
N GLN A 590 14.39 -0.65 -19.14
CA GLN A 590 15.15 -0.10 -20.28
C GLN A 590 16.62 -0.58 -20.28
N CYS A 591 17.27 -0.66 -19.12
CA CYS A 591 18.61 -1.26 -19.03
C CYS A 591 18.61 -2.74 -19.42
N THR A 592 17.53 -3.45 -19.15
CA THR A 592 17.39 -4.87 -19.51
C THR A 592 17.22 -5.00 -21.02
N ASP A 593 16.36 -4.19 -21.61
CA ASP A 593 16.09 -4.15 -23.05
C ASP A 593 17.33 -3.81 -23.88
N LEU A 594 18.11 -2.81 -23.44
CA LEU A 594 19.39 -2.44 -24.06
C LEU A 594 20.56 -3.37 -23.70
N GLY A 595 20.34 -4.38 -22.86
CA GLY A 595 21.36 -5.36 -22.47
C GLY A 595 22.44 -4.86 -21.50
N PHE A 596 22.24 -3.74 -20.80
CA PHE A 596 23.24 -3.16 -19.88
C PHE A 596 23.49 -3.99 -18.62
N HIS A 597 22.58 -4.90 -18.29
CA HIS A 597 22.72 -5.89 -17.22
C HIS A 597 23.69 -7.03 -17.59
N ARG A 598 24.07 -7.14 -18.88
CA ARG A 598 24.92 -8.20 -19.39
C ARG A 598 26.39 -7.80 -19.50
N ARG A 599 27.28 -8.79 -19.41
CA ARG A 599 28.71 -8.61 -19.65
C ARG A 599 28.97 -8.21 -21.10
N ILE A 600 29.67 -7.09 -21.27
CA ILE A 600 30.04 -6.58 -22.60
C ILE A 600 31.14 -7.46 -23.22
N PRO A 601 30.96 -7.99 -24.46
CA PRO A 601 31.96 -8.82 -25.13
C PRO A 601 33.28 -8.08 -25.36
N ARG A 602 34.41 -8.80 -25.26
CA ARG A 602 35.75 -8.21 -25.43
C ARG A 602 35.96 -7.55 -26.80
N ALA A 603 35.29 -8.05 -27.84
CA ALA A 603 35.35 -7.48 -29.19
C ALA A 603 34.77 -6.05 -29.28
N THR A 604 33.83 -5.69 -28.39
CA THR A 604 33.13 -4.40 -28.38
C THR A 604 33.81 -3.37 -27.47
N LEU A 605 34.77 -3.78 -26.63
CA LEU A 605 35.48 -2.91 -25.68
C LEU A 605 36.29 -1.77 -26.35
N GLY A 606 36.56 -1.86 -27.65
CA GLY A 606 37.34 -0.86 -28.38
C GLY A 606 36.55 0.31 -29.01
N ALA A 607 35.22 0.32 -28.93
CA ALA A 607 34.39 1.29 -29.65
C ALA A 607 34.29 2.67 -28.98
N ASN A 608 33.96 2.71 -27.68
CA ASN A 608 33.87 3.94 -26.89
C ASN A 608 33.95 3.63 -25.38
N THR A 609 35.10 3.93 -24.76
CA THR A 609 35.38 3.62 -23.35
C THR A 609 34.44 4.37 -22.40
N LEU A 610 34.17 5.66 -22.67
CA LEU A 610 33.27 6.47 -21.85
C LEU A 610 31.85 5.92 -21.86
N GLN A 611 31.31 5.60 -23.05
CA GLN A 611 29.96 5.06 -23.18
C GLN A 611 29.79 3.74 -22.43
N ILE A 612 30.79 2.86 -22.50
CA ILE A 612 30.81 1.57 -21.76
C ILE A 612 30.78 1.81 -20.24
N GLN A 613 31.58 2.75 -19.73
CA GLN A 613 31.54 3.09 -18.31
C GLN A 613 30.18 3.67 -17.92
N MET A 614 29.58 4.50 -18.77
CA MET A 614 28.27 5.07 -18.47
C MET A 614 27.14 4.06 -18.49
N GLN A 615 27.15 3.09 -19.40
CA GLN A 615 26.18 1.98 -19.41
C GLN A 615 26.23 1.20 -18.09
N ARG A 616 27.44 0.86 -17.61
CA ARG A 616 27.63 0.19 -16.31
C ARG A 616 27.10 1.05 -15.16
N ARG A 617 27.48 2.32 -15.12
CA ARG A 617 27.07 3.26 -14.07
C ARG A 617 25.55 3.40 -14.00
N VAL A 618 24.89 3.62 -15.14
CA VAL A 618 23.43 3.77 -15.25
C VAL A 618 22.70 2.52 -14.78
N PHE A 619 23.11 1.33 -15.23
CA PHE A 619 22.53 0.06 -14.75
C PHE A 619 22.66 -0.08 -13.23
N TRP A 620 23.86 0.12 -12.69
CA TRP A 620 24.10 -0.07 -11.27
C TRP A 620 23.40 0.98 -10.39
N VAL A 621 23.23 2.21 -10.88
CA VAL A 621 22.42 3.23 -10.19
C VAL A 621 20.94 2.86 -10.22
N ALA A 622 20.40 2.41 -11.35
CA ALA A 622 19.02 1.94 -11.45
C ALA A 622 18.77 0.75 -10.50
N TYR A 623 19.71 -0.21 -10.47
CA TYR A 623 19.74 -1.31 -9.52
C TYR A 623 19.73 -0.82 -8.07
N ASN A 624 20.58 0.14 -7.70
CA ASN A 624 20.65 0.68 -6.34
C ASN A 624 19.29 1.26 -5.89
N LEU A 625 18.67 2.08 -6.73
CA LEU A 625 17.38 2.71 -6.45
C LEU A 625 16.25 1.67 -6.33
N ASP A 626 16.22 0.67 -7.21
CA ASP A 626 15.26 -0.44 -7.13
C ASP A 626 15.40 -1.21 -5.80
N ARG A 627 16.63 -1.57 -5.41
CA ARG A 627 16.87 -2.30 -4.16
C ARG A 627 16.39 -1.50 -2.94
N ILE A 628 16.70 -0.21 -2.88
CA ILE A 628 16.24 0.68 -1.81
C ILE A 628 14.72 0.73 -1.79
N ALA A 629 14.10 0.99 -2.95
CA ALA A 629 12.66 1.17 -3.06
C ALA A 629 11.87 -0.10 -2.73
N ALA A 630 12.27 -1.24 -3.29
CA ALA A 630 11.61 -2.52 -3.12
C ALA A 630 11.77 -3.08 -1.70
N ILE A 631 12.89 -2.85 -1.02
CA ILE A 631 13.05 -3.27 0.39
C ILE A 631 12.19 -2.41 1.31
N SER A 632 12.23 -1.09 1.12
CA SER A 632 11.49 -0.14 1.95
C SER A 632 9.97 -0.37 1.88
N THR A 633 9.47 -0.71 0.69
CA THR A 633 8.04 -0.97 0.44
C THR A 633 7.64 -2.44 0.54
N GLY A 634 8.59 -3.36 0.68
CA GLY A 634 8.31 -4.80 0.67
C GLY A 634 7.85 -5.37 -0.68
N ARG A 635 8.09 -4.65 -1.78
CA ARG A 635 7.78 -5.07 -3.16
C ARG A 635 8.86 -5.99 -3.74
N PRO A 636 8.57 -6.79 -4.78
CA PRO A 636 9.60 -7.55 -5.48
C PRO A 636 10.63 -6.61 -6.15
N PHE A 637 11.82 -7.16 -6.40
CA PHE A 637 12.87 -6.48 -7.16
C PHE A 637 12.58 -6.49 -8.66
N GLY A 638 13.06 -5.47 -9.38
CA GLY A 638 12.88 -5.35 -10.83
C GLY A 638 13.69 -6.32 -11.68
N ILE A 639 14.78 -6.89 -11.13
CA ILE A 639 15.65 -7.89 -11.78
C ILE A 639 16.25 -8.82 -10.71
N ALA A 640 16.33 -10.11 -11.00
CA ALA A 640 16.88 -11.13 -10.10
C ALA A 640 18.43 -11.10 -10.09
N GLU A 641 19.08 -11.63 -9.05
CA GLU A 641 20.56 -11.58 -8.96
C GLU A 641 21.23 -12.49 -10.00
N GLU A 642 20.58 -13.62 -10.30
CA GLU A 642 21.02 -14.64 -11.24
C GLU A 642 21.07 -14.15 -12.70
N ASP A 643 20.32 -13.10 -13.03
CA ASP A 643 20.25 -12.55 -14.38
C ASP A 643 21.34 -11.50 -14.66
N ILE A 644 22.12 -11.12 -13.65
CA ILE A 644 23.11 -10.03 -13.72
C ILE A 644 24.52 -10.60 -13.80
N ASP A 645 25.21 -10.37 -14.93
CA ASP A 645 26.63 -10.73 -15.12
C ASP A 645 27.53 -9.53 -15.52
N VAL A 646 26.98 -8.31 -15.56
CA VAL A 646 27.76 -7.09 -15.75
C VAL A 646 28.69 -6.80 -14.57
N GLU A 647 29.90 -6.35 -14.88
CA GLU A 647 30.92 -5.98 -13.90
C GLU A 647 30.56 -4.65 -13.20
N TYR A 648 31.09 -4.42 -12.00
CA TYR A 648 31.00 -3.08 -11.38
C TYR A 648 31.64 -2.02 -12.28
N PRO A 649 31.21 -0.75 -12.18
CA PRO A 649 31.89 0.35 -12.86
C PRO A 649 33.35 0.42 -12.41
N ALA A 650 34.23 0.95 -13.27
CA ALA A 650 35.61 1.18 -12.89
C ALA A 650 35.68 2.17 -11.71
N ASP A 651 36.46 1.83 -10.67
CA ASP A 651 36.70 2.70 -9.52
C ASP A 651 37.75 3.75 -9.90
N ILE A 652 37.33 4.79 -10.63
CA ILE A 652 38.18 5.83 -11.24
C ILE A 652 37.47 7.19 -11.19
N ASN A 653 38.22 8.28 -11.13
CA ASN A 653 37.65 9.64 -11.17
C ASN A 653 37.11 9.97 -12.55
N ASP A 654 36.05 10.77 -12.61
CA ASP A 654 35.42 11.18 -13.87
C ASP A 654 36.40 11.87 -14.84
N LYS A 655 37.24 12.77 -14.34
CA LYS A 655 38.26 13.46 -15.15
C LYS A 655 39.26 12.52 -15.85
N ASP A 656 39.41 11.29 -15.36
CA ASP A 656 40.34 10.30 -15.87
C ASP A 656 39.68 9.35 -16.92
N ILE A 657 38.43 9.58 -17.31
CA ILE A 657 37.69 8.81 -18.31
C ILE A 657 37.56 9.61 -19.61
N THR A 658 38.02 9.05 -20.72
CA THR A 658 37.85 9.62 -22.06
C THR A 658 37.11 8.66 -22.98
N SER A 659 36.65 9.13 -24.15
CA SER A 659 35.98 8.28 -25.15
C SER A 659 36.88 7.17 -25.69
N THR A 660 38.20 7.40 -25.70
CA THR A 660 39.19 6.46 -26.25
C THR A 660 39.80 5.55 -25.19
N GLN A 661 40.14 6.06 -24.00
CA GLN A 661 40.84 5.30 -22.96
C GLN A 661 40.60 5.79 -21.52
N LEU A 662 41.02 4.98 -20.54
CA LEU A 662 41.17 5.39 -19.15
C LEU A 662 42.59 5.97 -18.94
N LEU A 663 42.69 7.17 -18.38
CA LEU A 663 43.96 7.88 -18.19
C LEU A 663 44.76 7.34 -16.99
N THR A 664 44.07 6.80 -16.00
CA THR A 664 44.67 6.19 -14.80
C THR A 664 44.17 4.75 -14.61
N GLN A 665 44.90 3.95 -13.84
CA GLN A 665 44.45 2.60 -13.51
C GLN A 665 43.31 2.67 -12.48
N PRO A 666 42.20 1.92 -12.67
CA PRO A 666 41.15 1.83 -11.68
C PRO A 666 41.66 1.32 -10.33
N ARG A 667 41.13 1.86 -9.24
CA ARG A 667 41.41 1.41 -7.88
C ARG A 667 41.00 -0.05 -7.69
N THR A 668 41.89 -0.86 -7.12
CA THR A 668 41.67 -2.29 -6.87
C THR A 668 41.62 -2.67 -5.39
N HIS A 669 42.23 -1.86 -4.51
CA HIS A 669 42.31 -2.12 -3.07
C HIS A 669 41.62 -1.03 -2.23
N HIS A 670 40.92 -1.45 -1.17
CA HIS A 670 40.17 -0.55 -0.27
C HIS A 670 41.07 0.34 0.61
N THR A 671 42.38 0.07 0.68
CA THR A 671 43.37 0.90 1.39
C THR A 671 43.93 2.01 0.51
N SER A 672 43.79 1.92 -0.82
CA SER A 672 44.18 3.00 -1.73
C SER A 672 43.26 4.21 -1.58
N PRO A 673 43.69 5.44 -1.97
CA PRO A 673 42.85 6.63 -1.90
C PRO A 673 41.52 6.46 -2.66
N PRO A 674 40.38 6.89 -2.09
CA PRO A 674 39.10 6.88 -2.80
C PRO A 674 39.08 7.71 -4.08
N THR A 675 38.22 7.31 -5.00
CA THR A 675 37.85 8.04 -6.22
C THR A 675 36.40 8.52 -6.12
N THR A 676 35.92 9.29 -7.11
CA THR A 676 34.51 9.67 -7.23
C THR A 676 33.53 8.48 -7.28
N MET A 677 34.02 7.29 -7.65
CA MET A 677 33.23 6.07 -7.79
C MET A 677 33.26 5.14 -6.57
N SER A 678 34.26 5.26 -5.71
CA SER A 678 34.50 4.30 -4.62
C SER A 678 33.31 4.18 -3.66
N LEU A 679 32.67 5.31 -3.33
CA LEU A 679 31.50 5.32 -2.44
C LEU A 679 30.31 4.58 -3.06
N ALA A 680 30.00 4.88 -4.32
CA ALA A 680 28.91 4.21 -5.04
C ALA A 680 29.14 2.70 -5.11
N ILE A 681 30.35 2.25 -5.49
CA ILE A 681 30.70 0.82 -5.57
C ILE A 681 30.55 0.15 -4.20
N HIS A 682 31.01 0.80 -3.14
CA HIS A 682 30.89 0.27 -1.78
C HIS A 682 29.41 0.13 -1.36
N ASN A 683 28.56 1.11 -1.68
CA ASN A 683 27.12 1.01 -1.45
C ASN A 683 26.46 -0.10 -2.28
N LEU A 684 26.88 -0.31 -3.54
CA LEU A 684 26.35 -1.40 -4.38
C LEU A 684 26.64 -2.78 -3.79
N ARG A 685 27.81 -2.98 -3.18
CA ARG A 685 28.13 -4.22 -2.46
C ARG A 685 27.15 -4.48 -1.33
N LEU A 686 26.81 -3.45 -0.55
CA LEU A 686 25.77 -3.57 0.47
C LEU A 686 24.41 -3.94 -0.13
N ARG A 687 24.02 -3.31 -1.25
CA ARG A 687 22.74 -3.62 -1.91
C ARG A 687 22.64 -5.07 -2.39
N ARG A 688 23.75 -5.72 -2.71
CA ARG A 688 23.76 -7.17 -2.98
C ARG A 688 23.64 -8.03 -1.72
N ILE A 689 24.18 -7.58 -0.59
CA ILE A 689 23.89 -8.21 0.72
C ILE A 689 22.39 -8.10 1.02
N TRP A 690 21.81 -6.92 0.83
CA TRP A 690 20.36 -6.68 0.98
C TRP A 690 19.52 -7.56 0.04
N ALA A 691 19.95 -7.76 -1.21
CA ALA A 691 19.28 -8.66 -2.14
C ALA A 691 19.27 -10.11 -1.62
N SER A 692 20.42 -10.57 -1.11
CA SER A 692 20.57 -11.88 -0.46
C SER A 692 19.73 -11.99 0.82
N MET A 693 19.60 -10.93 1.62
CA MET A 693 18.67 -10.92 2.76
C MET A 693 17.24 -11.13 2.28
N LYS A 694 16.81 -10.42 1.22
CA LYS A 694 15.43 -10.53 0.72
C LYS A 694 15.11 -11.94 0.21
N SER A 695 16.00 -12.56 -0.57
CA SER A 695 15.80 -13.91 -1.09
C SER A 695 15.90 -14.98 -0.01
N SER A 696 16.76 -14.80 1.00
CA SER A 696 17.03 -15.83 2.03
C SER A 696 16.28 -15.64 3.35
N ILE A 697 15.62 -14.52 3.59
CA ILE A 697 14.85 -14.24 4.83
C ILE A 697 13.41 -13.87 4.52
N TYR A 698 13.15 -13.12 3.45
CA TYR A 698 11.82 -12.59 3.12
C TYR A 698 11.09 -13.38 2.03
N SER A 699 11.64 -14.54 1.61
CA SER A 699 11.03 -15.39 0.59
C SER A 699 9.78 -16.10 1.10
N ILE A 700 8.75 -16.16 0.25
CA ILE A 700 7.46 -16.82 0.50
C ILE A 700 7.66 -18.33 0.78
N ASN A 701 8.67 -18.94 0.14
CA ASN A 701 8.95 -20.37 0.24
C ASN A 701 9.51 -20.79 1.62
N GLN A 702 9.96 -19.84 2.44
CA GLN A 702 10.51 -20.10 3.77
C GLN A 702 9.48 -19.94 4.90
N ARG A 703 8.18 -20.02 4.60
CA ARG A 703 7.10 -19.83 5.60
C ARG A 703 6.91 -21.01 6.58
N THR A 704 7.64 -22.10 6.41
CA THR A 704 7.55 -23.29 7.28
C THR A 704 8.21 -23.11 8.65
N SER A 705 9.15 -22.17 8.81
CA SER A 705 9.78 -21.84 10.10
C SER A 705 9.49 -20.40 10.52
N LEU A 706 9.19 -20.19 11.81
CA LEU A 706 8.93 -18.88 12.41
C LEU A 706 10.19 -18.00 12.46
N LEU A 707 11.35 -18.62 12.66
CA LEU A 707 12.65 -17.95 12.70
C LEU A 707 13.44 -18.27 11.42
N PRO A 708 14.15 -17.27 10.85
CA PRO A 708 15.15 -17.53 9.82
C PRO A 708 16.22 -18.49 10.34
N ASP A 709 16.80 -19.28 9.44
CA ASP A 709 17.92 -20.17 9.78
C ASP A 709 19.07 -19.36 10.38
N GLY A 710 19.50 -19.74 11.59
CA GLY A 710 20.57 -19.06 12.33
C GLY A 710 21.88 -19.00 11.55
N GLN A 711 22.21 -20.04 10.77
CA GLN A 711 23.43 -20.04 9.96
C GLN A 711 23.38 -19.00 8.84
N VAL A 712 22.20 -18.81 8.25
CA VAL A 712 21.98 -17.78 7.20
C VAL A 712 22.11 -16.39 7.79
N VAL A 713 21.53 -16.16 8.98
CA VAL A 713 21.61 -14.89 9.71
C VAL A 713 23.06 -14.56 10.07
N ASP A 714 23.80 -15.51 10.62
CA ASP A 714 25.20 -15.32 11.02
C ASP A 714 26.10 -15.03 9.80
N SER A 715 25.91 -15.78 8.70
CA SER A 715 26.63 -15.54 7.44
C SER A 715 26.39 -14.13 6.88
N LEU A 716 25.13 -13.66 6.91
CA LEU A 716 24.78 -12.30 6.47
C LEU A 716 25.34 -11.23 7.42
N ARG A 717 25.36 -11.50 8.73
CA ARG A 717 25.95 -10.61 9.73
C ARG A 717 27.46 -10.45 9.51
N ASP A 718 28.18 -11.53 9.24
CA ASP A 718 29.62 -11.48 8.98
C ASP A 718 29.94 -10.73 7.67
N ARG A 719 29.12 -10.90 6.63
CA ARG A 719 29.23 -10.12 5.39
C ARG A 719 29.02 -8.62 5.64
N LEU A 720 28.08 -8.24 6.51
CA LEU A 720 27.88 -6.84 6.91
C LEU A 720 29.08 -6.28 7.68
N ARG A 721 29.67 -7.07 8.58
CA ARG A 721 30.87 -6.68 9.33
C ARG A 721 32.07 -6.48 8.41
N SER A 722 32.28 -7.40 7.46
CA SER A 722 33.33 -7.27 6.44
C SER A 722 33.10 -6.02 5.58
N TRP A 723 31.86 -5.78 5.17
CA TRP A 723 31.50 -4.57 4.44
C TRP A 723 31.86 -3.30 5.22
N LEU A 724 31.50 -3.20 6.50
CA LEU A 724 31.85 -2.04 7.33
C LEU A 724 33.37 -1.88 7.50
N ALA A 725 34.11 -2.98 7.66
CA ALA A 725 35.57 -2.96 7.81
C ALA A 725 36.29 -2.50 6.52
N GLU A 726 35.70 -2.75 5.36
CA GLU A 726 36.21 -2.34 4.04
C GLU A 726 35.75 -0.95 3.61
N CYS A 727 35.17 -0.14 4.52
CA CYS A 727 34.69 1.20 4.19
C CYS A 727 35.84 2.07 3.63
N PRO A 728 35.61 2.78 2.49
CA PRO A 728 36.60 3.71 1.97
C PRO A 728 36.92 4.77 3.02
N GLN A 729 38.20 4.89 3.40
CA GLN A 729 38.63 5.94 4.32
C GLN A 729 38.49 7.31 3.65
N PRO A 730 38.02 8.35 4.37
CA PRO A 730 37.93 9.69 3.80
C PRO A 730 39.28 10.12 3.23
N VAL A 731 39.27 10.71 2.03
CA VAL A 731 40.48 11.36 1.49
C VAL A 731 40.91 12.43 2.48
N ALA A 732 42.22 12.47 2.77
CA ALA A 732 42.88 13.53 3.52
C ALA A 732 42.61 14.93 2.90
N PRO A 733 42.89 16.03 3.62
CA PRO A 733 42.13 17.30 3.63
C PRO A 733 42.23 18.22 2.40
N ASP A 734 42.65 17.72 1.23
CA ASP A 734 42.73 18.52 -0.01
C ASP A 734 41.36 18.71 -0.71
N LEU A 735 40.32 17.99 -0.28
CA LEU A 735 38.93 18.31 -0.59
C LEU A 735 38.38 19.15 0.56
N ALA A 736 38.20 20.45 0.33
CA ALA A 736 37.67 21.41 1.29
C ALA A 736 36.27 21.06 1.86
N ASN A 737 35.62 20.00 1.34
CA ASN A 737 34.43 19.38 1.92
C ASN A 737 34.45 17.86 1.70
N PRO A 738 34.51 17.02 2.74
CA PRO A 738 34.30 15.58 2.58
C PRO A 738 32.86 15.34 2.08
N ALA A 739 32.70 14.48 1.06
CA ALA A 739 31.38 14.07 0.59
C ALA A 739 30.55 13.55 1.79
N PRO A 740 29.42 14.17 2.15
CA PRO A 740 28.82 13.92 3.46
C PRO A 740 28.37 12.48 3.72
N TYR A 741 28.00 11.80 2.63
CA TYR A 741 27.57 10.41 2.62
C TYR A 741 28.74 9.40 2.51
N GLY A 742 29.99 9.86 2.60
CA GLY A 742 31.19 9.05 2.67
C GLY A 742 31.87 9.06 4.04
N SER A 743 31.22 9.63 5.06
CA SER A 743 31.74 9.68 6.42
C SER A 743 31.64 8.32 7.14
N SER A 744 32.55 8.08 8.10
CA SER A 744 32.49 6.89 8.96
C SER A 744 31.14 6.78 9.69
N LYS A 745 30.61 7.93 10.16
CA LYS A 745 29.28 8.02 10.77
C LYS A 745 28.17 7.52 9.83
N TRP A 746 28.22 7.87 8.54
CA TRP A 746 27.24 7.40 7.56
C TRP A 746 27.30 5.88 7.32
N PHE A 747 28.50 5.29 7.24
CA PHE A 747 28.64 3.84 7.09
C PHE A 747 28.14 3.09 8.33
N MET A 748 28.43 3.60 9.52
CA MET A 748 27.91 3.07 10.79
C MET A 748 26.38 3.07 10.80
N LEU A 749 25.76 4.18 10.44
CA LEU A 749 24.31 4.31 10.32
C LEU A 749 23.73 3.27 9.37
N THR A 750 24.34 3.11 8.21
CA THR A 750 23.89 2.17 7.18
C THR A 750 24.05 0.71 7.62
N TYR A 751 25.12 0.39 8.35
CA TYR A 751 25.35 -0.92 8.96
C TYR A 751 24.25 -1.26 9.98
N HIS A 752 23.98 -0.37 10.93
CA HIS A 752 22.96 -0.60 11.96
C HIS A 752 21.54 -0.68 11.38
N HIS A 753 21.24 0.12 10.36
CA HIS A 753 19.99 -0.05 9.61
C HIS A 753 19.88 -1.44 8.98
N SER A 754 20.99 -1.96 8.42
CA SER A 754 21.03 -3.28 7.80
C SER A 754 20.87 -4.42 8.82
N LEU A 755 21.36 -4.27 10.05
CA LEU A 755 21.11 -5.21 11.14
C LEU A 755 19.62 -5.24 11.54
N ILE A 756 18.97 -4.08 11.62
CA ILE A 756 17.53 -4.02 11.87
C ILE A 756 16.76 -4.72 10.74
N LEU A 757 17.17 -4.54 9.47
CA LEU A 757 16.59 -5.26 8.34
C LEU A 757 16.84 -6.77 8.39
N LEU A 758 17.98 -7.23 8.93
CA LEU A 758 18.28 -8.65 9.09
C LEU A 758 17.29 -9.34 10.03
N HIS A 759 16.93 -8.66 11.13
CA HIS A 759 16.09 -9.23 12.20
C HIS A 759 14.60 -8.88 12.10
N ARG A 760 14.19 -7.94 11.24
CA ARG A 760 12.81 -7.44 11.17
C ARG A 760 11.75 -8.53 10.98
N ARG A 761 11.99 -9.57 10.17
CA ARG A 761 11.05 -10.70 10.04
C ARG A 761 10.84 -11.42 11.38
N ALA A 762 11.92 -11.68 12.13
CA ALA A 762 11.84 -12.35 13.42
C ALA A 762 11.06 -11.52 14.44
N LEU A 763 11.30 -10.19 14.49
CA LEU A 763 10.55 -9.27 15.34
C LEU A 763 9.04 -9.30 15.05
N VAL A 764 8.67 -9.24 13.76
CA VAL A 764 7.26 -9.27 13.33
C VAL A 764 6.63 -10.64 13.60
N ALA A 765 7.32 -11.74 13.34
CA ALA A 765 6.79 -13.08 13.56
C ALA A 765 6.51 -13.33 15.05
N HIS A 766 7.41 -12.89 15.94
CA HIS A 766 7.24 -13.03 17.38
C HIS A 766 6.12 -12.16 17.94
N SER A 767 5.82 -11.01 17.33
CA SER A 767 4.69 -10.14 17.75
C SER A 767 3.31 -10.83 17.74
N LYS A 768 3.18 -11.98 17.07
CA LYS A 768 1.94 -12.75 16.94
C LYS A 768 1.83 -13.90 17.93
N LEU A 769 2.81 -14.07 18.83
CA LEU A 769 2.89 -15.17 19.77
C LEU A 769 2.78 -14.63 21.20
N ASP A 770 1.85 -15.18 22.00
CA ASP A 770 1.62 -14.77 23.40
C ASP A 770 2.61 -15.44 24.39
N TYR A 771 3.88 -15.62 24.00
CA TYR A 771 4.88 -16.35 24.81
C TYR A 771 6.07 -15.47 25.23
N THR A 772 6.69 -15.81 26.35
CA THR A 772 7.93 -15.18 26.84
C THR A 772 9.09 -15.40 25.86
N PRO A 773 9.90 -14.37 25.51
CA PRO A 773 10.97 -14.53 24.54
C PRO A 773 11.94 -15.65 24.92
N SER A 774 12.32 -16.50 23.95
CA SER A 774 13.45 -17.41 24.14
C SER A 774 14.74 -16.62 24.37
N PRO A 775 15.79 -17.20 24.98
CA PRO A 775 17.08 -16.52 25.15
C PRO A 775 17.67 -16.00 23.83
N GLU A 776 17.46 -16.75 22.75
CA GLU A 776 17.88 -16.37 21.39
C GLU A 776 17.11 -15.14 20.89
N MET A 777 15.79 -15.09 21.10
CA MET A 777 14.99 -13.92 20.73
C MET A 777 15.28 -12.70 21.60
N ALA A 778 15.58 -12.89 22.89
CA ALA A 778 16.01 -11.80 23.77
C ALA A 778 17.31 -11.14 23.27
N ALA A 779 18.26 -11.94 22.76
CA ALA A 779 19.47 -11.40 22.13
C ALA A 779 19.16 -10.58 20.86
N VAL A 780 18.18 -11.01 20.05
CA VAL A 780 17.73 -10.28 18.86
C VAL A 780 17.09 -8.94 19.22
N TYR A 781 16.23 -8.90 20.25
CA TYR A 781 15.64 -7.65 20.74
C TYR A 781 16.72 -6.66 21.21
N LEU A 782 17.72 -7.15 21.95
CA LEU A 782 18.83 -6.32 22.42
C LEU A 782 19.69 -5.78 21.27
N GLU A 783 20.09 -6.62 20.31
CA GLU A 783 20.88 -6.19 19.14
C GLU A 783 20.12 -5.15 18.28
N CYS A 784 18.80 -5.30 18.16
CA CYS A 784 17.95 -4.33 17.46
C CYS A 784 17.81 -3.01 18.23
N ALA A 785 17.64 -3.07 19.55
CA ALA A 785 17.55 -1.89 20.41
C ALA A 785 18.86 -1.08 20.41
N ASP A 786 20.01 -1.77 20.49
CA ASP A 786 21.34 -1.15 20.43
C ASP A 786 21.56 -0.47 19.08
N SER A 787 21.25 -1.20 17.99
CA SER A 787 21.37 -0.67 16.63
C SER A 787 20.46 0.54 16.39
N ALA A 788 19.23 0.50 16.90
CA ALA A 788 18.28 1.59 16.77
C ALA A 788 18.71 2.84 17.56
N THR A 789 19.28 2.67 18.75
CA THR A 789 19.81 3.77 19.57
C THR A 789 20.97 4.48 18.88
N ILE A 790 21.92 3.70 18.34
CA ILE A 790 23.06 4.24 17.57
C ILE A 790 22.55 4.99 16.34
N LEU A 791 21.63 4.38 15.59
CA LEU A 791 21.03 5.00 14.40
C LEU A 791 20.38 6.35 14.71
N CYS A 792 19.57 6.46 15.77
CA CYS A 792 18.92 7.72 16.14
C CYS A 792 19.93 8.81 16.55
N THR A 793 20.94 8.43 17.31
CA THR A 793 21.99 9.35 17.79
C THR A 793 22.83 9.88 16.63
N VAL A 794 23.26 8.98 15.73
CA VAL A 794 24.10 9.36 14.59
C VAL A 794 23.32 10.24 13.60
N TYR A 795 22.03 9.97 13.36
CA TYR A 795 21.20 10.86 12.54
C TYR A 795 21.06 12.27 13.14
N GLN A 796 20.89 12.36 14.46
CA GLN A 796 20.83 13.65 15.15
C GLN A 796 22.12 14.45 14.92
N GLU A 797 23.28 13.83 15.11
CA GLU A 797 24.58 14.47 14.87
C GLU A 797 24.74 14.91 13.42
N LEU A 798 24.45 14.03 12.46
CA LEU A 798 24.60 14.33 11.03
C LEU A 798 23.70 15.49 10.57
N TYR A 799 22.49 15.60 11.11
CA TYR A 799 21.59 16.71 10.82
C TYR A 799 21.94 17.99 11.56
N PHE A 800 22.42 17.90 12.80
CA PHE A 800 22.91 19.06 13.55
C PHE A 800 24.11 19.70 12.86
N ASP A 801 25.06 18.87 12.42
CA ASP A 801 26.26 19.31 11.69
C ASP A 801 25.94 19.76 10.24
N SER A 802 24.67 19.72 9.81
CA SER A 802 24.22 19.99 8.43
C SER A 802 25.00 19.20 7.36
N THR A 803 25.54 18.04 7.73
CA THR A 803 26.37 17.23 6.84
C THR A 803 25.50 16.61 5.75
N ILE A 804 24.37 16.00 6.11
CA ILE A 804 23.51 15.30 5.15
C ILE A 804 22.26 16.12 4.82
N SER A 805 21.76 15.94 3.59
CA SER A 805 20.48 16.49 3.15
C SER A 805 19.30 15.60 3.55
N HIS A 806 18.11 16.22 3.70
CA HIS A 806 16.88 15.49 4.01
C HIS A 806 16.41 14.70 2.78
N THR A 807 15.94 13.47 3.00
CA THR A 807 15.39 12.59 1.95
C THR A 807 14.26 11.75 2.52
N TRP A 808 13.34 11.28 1.67
CA TRP A 808 12.31 10.31 2.08
C TRP A 808 12.92 9.07 2.72
N GLY A 809 14.04 8.58 2.15
CA GLY A 809 14.76 7.43 2.68
C GLY A 809 15.28 7.66 4.10
N ALA A 810 15.90 8.81 4.37
CA ALA A 810 16.42 9.13 5.70
C ALA A 810 15.30 9.30 6.74
N LEU A 811 14.20 9.97 6.37
CA LEU A 811 13.02 10.12 7.23
C LEU A 811 12.48 8.74 7.65
N HIS A 812 12.33 7.86 6.67
CA HIS A 812 11.83 6.51 6.85
C HIS A 812 12.76 5.66 7.73
N ILE A 813 14.07 5.69 7.47
CA ILE A 813 15.06 4.94 8.26
C ILE A 813 15.07 5.43 9.71
N LEU A 814 15.10 6.74 9.93
CA LEU A 814 15.13 7.36 11.26
C LEU A 814 13.88 7.02 12.07
N PHE A 815 12.70 7.27 11.50
CA PHE A 815 11.43 7.01 12.16
C PHE A 815 11.27 5.53 12.52
N LEU A 816 11.64 4.61 11.63
CA LEU A 816 11.55 3.18 11.90
C LEU A 816 12.62 2.66 12.84
N GLY A 817 13.82 3.24 12.84
CA GLY A 817 14.80 2.98 13.87
C GLY A 817 14.23 3.33 15.24
N GLY A 818 13.66 4.53 15.37
CA GLY A 818 12.95 4.95 16.57
C GLY A 818 11.84 3.99 16.98
N LEU A 819 10.93 3.61 16.07
CA LEU A 819 9.87 2.66 16.37
C LEU A 819 10.40 1.27 16.76
N THR A 820 11.48 0.81 16.14
CA THR A 820 12.12 -0.46 16.49
C THR A 820 12.63 -0.43 17.92
N PHE A 821 13.25 0.69 18.34
CA PHE A 821 13.70 0.88 19.71
C PHE A 821 12.53 0.80 20.72
N LEU A 822 11.47 1.57 20.49
CA LEU A 822 10.28 1.55 21.36
C LEU A 822 9.65 0.15 21.40
N TYR A 823 9.52 -0.51 20.25
CA TYR A 823 8.98 -1.86 20.14
C TYR A 823 9.76 -2.88 20.97
N CYS A 824 11.09 -2.88 20.91
CA CYS A 824 11.92 -3.80 21.70
C CYS A 824 11.72 -3.60 23.21
N LEU A 825 11.60 -2.34 23.66
CA LEU A 825 11.32 -2.02 25.07
C LEU A 825 9.91 -2.44 25.51
N TRP A 826 8.92 -2.41 24.62
CA TRP A 826 7.54 -2.76 24.94
C TRP A 826 7.31 -4.27 25.01
N VAL A 827 7.98 -5.03 24.14
CA VAL A 827 7.74 -6.47 24.00
C VAL A 827 8.61 -7.31 24.92
N ASP A 828 9.87 -6.92 25.15
CA ASP A 828 10.78 -7.71 25.99
C ASP A 828 11.10 -7.00 27.32
N PRO A 829 10.57 -7.51 28.46
CA PRO A 829 10.95 -7.03 29.79
C PRO A 829 12.44 -7.19 30.10
N GLY A 830 13.13 -8.15 29.47
CA GLY A 830 14.57 -8.35 29.61
C GLY A 830 15.35 -7.14 29.09
N CYS A 831 15.13 -6.79 27.83
CA CYS A 831 15.65 -5.59 27.17
C CYS A 831 15.33 -4.32 27.97
N ARG A 832 14.08 -4.19 28.45
CA ARG A 832 13.63 -3.05 29.26
C ARG A 832 14.46 -2.85 30.53
N ARG A 833 14.78 -3.93 31.25
CA ARG A 833 15.58 -3.88 32.49
C ARG A 833 17.06 -3.56 32.25
N LEU A 834 17.59 -3.88 31.08
CA LEU A 834 18.98 -3.61 30.72
C LEU A 834 19.22 -2.14 30.37
N TYR A 835 18.21 -1.45 29.84
CA TYR A 835 18.31 -0.05 29.47
C TYR A 835 18.11 0.89 30.66
N ARG A 836 19.06 1.81 30.85
CA ARG A 836 18.89 2.90 31.82
C ARG A 836 17.94 3.98 31.26
N PRO A 837 17.07 4.60 32.06
CA PRO A 837 16.13 5.60 31.55
C PRO A 837 16.78 6.85 31.00
N ASP A 838 17.95 7.23 31.51
CA ASP A 838 18.73 8.33 30.94
C ASP A 838 19.11 8.04 29.48
N VAL A 839 19.45 6.78 29.17
CA VAL A 839 19.74 6.33 27.81
C VAL A 839 18.47 6.27 26.95
N VAL A 840 17.36 5.75 27.50
CA VAL A 840 16.07 5.70 26.79
C VAL A 840 15.59 7.12 26.44
N SER A 841 15.65 8.05 27.40
CA SER A 841 15.29 9.45 27.20
C SER A 841 16.19 10.10 26.15
N LYS A 842 17.52 9.90 26.24
CA LYS A 842 18.46 10.42 25.25
C LYS A 842 18.17 9.90 23.84
N ALA A 843 17.91 8.62 23.68
CA ALA A 843 17.59 8.01 22.37
C ALA A 843 16.27 8.55 21.79
N CYS A 844 15.23 8.67 22.61
CA CYS A 844 13.95 9.24 22.21
C CYS A 844 14.10 10.72 21.80
N THR A 845 14.84 11.50 22.58
CA THR A 845 15.13 12.90 22.28
C THR A 845 15.95 13.04 21.01
N ALA A 846 16.97 12.20 20.80
CA ALA A 846 17.78 12.22 19.58
C ALA A 846 16.92 12.02 18.32
N CYS A 847 16.04 11.01 18.33
CA CYS A 847 15.14 10.75 17.22
C CYS A 847 14.14 11.91 17.02
N THR A 848 13.57 12.44 18.11
CA THR A 848 12.59 13.54 18.06
C THR A 848 13.22 14.84 17.52
N VAL A 849 14.42 15.19 17.97
CA VAL A 849 15.17 16.37 17.50
C VAL A 849 15.54 16.21 16.03
N ALA A 850 16.04 15.05 15.62
CA ALA A 850 16.37 14.80 14.23
C ALA A 850 15.11 14.93 13.33
N LEU A 851 13.96 14.36 13.73
CA LEU A 851 12.69 14.53 13.02
C LEU A 851 12.19 15.98 13.03
N ALA A 852 12.46 16.74 14.10
CA ALA A 852 12.12 18.16 14.19
C ALA A 852 12.91 18.99 13.17
N ILE A 853 14.24 18.81 13.10
CA ILE A 853 15.11 19.46 12.11
C ILE A 853 14.61 19.15 10.68
N MET A 854 14.24 17.90 10.40
CA MET A 854 13.65 17.52 9.11
C MET A 854 12.33 18.26 8.85
N SER A 855 11.45 18.37 9.85
CA SER A 855 10.12 18.99 9.72
C SER A 855 10.14 20.50 9.47
N GLU A 856 11.19 21.21 9.91
CA GLU A 856 11.33 22.64 9.66
C GLU A 856 11.52 22.95 8.18
N ARG A 857 12.33 22.13 7.49
CA ARG A 857 12.57 22.29 6.05
C ARG A 857 11.58 21.55 5.18
N TRP A 858 10.90 20.56 5.76
CA TRP A 858 9.97 19.71 5.05
C TRP A 858 8.70 19.47 5.87
N PRO A 859 7.64 20.28 5.66
CA PRO A 859 6.41 20.17 6.42
C PRO A 859 5.76 18.78 6.38
N ALA A 860 5.95 18.01 5.30
CA ALA A 860 5.44 16.65 5.20
C ALA A 860 6.08 15.67 6.22
N ALA A 861 7.23 16.02 6.82
CA ALA A 861 7.85 15.24 7.88
C ALA A 861 7.20 15.46 9.27
N GLN A 862 6.39 16.51 9.42
CA GLN A 862 5.76 16.91 10.69
C GLN A 862 4.91 15.80 11.35
N PRO A 863 4.04 15.06 10.62
CA PRO A 863 3.25 13.99 11.22
C PRO A 863 4.10 12.89 11.87
N PHE A 864 5.29 12.59 11.33
CA PHE A 864 6.20 11.56 11.87
C PHE A 864 6.83 11.99 13.19
N ARG A 865 7.26 13.25 13.26
CA ARG A 865 7.76 13.84 14.51
C ARG A 865 6.70 13.77 15.59
N ASP A 866 5.49 14.21 15.28
CA ASP A 866 4.40 14.31 16.26
C ASP A 866 3.95 12.93 16.75
N THR A 867 3.84 11.98 15.81
CA THR A 867 3.54 10.57 16.10
C THR A 867 4.61 9.93 16.99
N PHE A 868 5.89 10.07 16.61
CA PHE A 868 6.98 9.48 17.36
C PHE A 868 7.05 10.05 18.78
N ARG A 869 6.86 11.36 18.94
CA ARG A 869 6.84 12.03 20.24
C ARG A 869 5.76 11.48 21.17
N ILE A 870 4.56 11.23 20.66
CA ILE A 870 3.46 10.62 21.44
C ILE A 870 3.86 9.24 21.94
N LEU A 871 4.42 8.40 21.06
CA LEU A 871 4.83 7.04 21.41
C LEU A 871 6.03 7.00 22.38
N ALA A 872 6.98 7.91 22.20
CA ALA A 872 8.12 8.07 23.10
C ALA A 872 7.66 8.46 24.51
N ASN A 873 6.75 9.42 24.63
CA ASN A 873 6.19 9.84 25.92
C ASN A 873 5.45 8.68 26.62
N ALA A 874 4.63 7.93 25.89
CA ALA A 874 3.96 6.75 26.43
C ALA A 874 4.96 5.69 26.93
N THR A 875 6.06 5.49 26.20
CA THR A 875 7.13 4.56 26.60
C THR A 875 7.81 5.01 27.88
N GLN A 876 8.07 6.31 28.02
CA GLN A 876 8.69 6.87 29.23
C GLN A 876 7.75 6.76 30.46
N ALA A 877 6.45 6.98 30.27
CA ALA A 877 5.45 6.80 31.34
C ALA A 877 5.39 5.35 31.83
N MET A 878 5.32 4.37 30.90
CA MET A 878 5.35 2.95 31.22
C MET A 878 6.60 2.57 32.05
N LEU A 879 7.77 3.13 31.71
CA LEU A 879 9.01 2.88 32.45
C LEU A 879 9.01 3.49 33.86
N ALA A 880 8.26 4.58 34.08
CA ALA A 880 8.12 5.21 35.39
C ALA A 880 7.20 4.38 36.31
N GLU A 881 6.06 3.92 35.80
CA GLU A 881 5.07 3.12 36.56
C GLU A 881 5.65 1.77 37.04
N GLU A 882 6.46 1.10 36.22
CA GLU A 882 7.13 -0.15 36.62
C GLU A 882 8.17 0.05 37.73
N ARG A 883 8.74 1.25 37.85
CA ARG A 883 9.70 1.56 38.91
C ARG A 883 9.02 1.82 40.24
N GLU A 884 7.88 2.50 40.22
CA GLU A 884 7.05 2.69 41.41
C GLU A 884 6.53 1.34 41.93
N SER A 885 6.15 0.45 41.01
CA SER A 885 5.72 -0.92 41.33
C SER A 885 6.86 -1.78 41.91
N ASN A 886 8.08 -1.66 41.40
CA ASN A 886 9.25 -2.39 41.91
C ASN A 886 9.82 -1.83 43.22
N ASN A 887 9.71 -0.52 43.46
CA ASN A 887 10.13 0.08 44.75
C ASN A 887 9.21 -0.30 45.91
N ASN A 888 7.96 -0.69 45.64
CA ASN A 888 7.02 -1.18 46.66
C ASN A 888 7.19 -2.68 47.00
N ASN A 889 8.01 -3.43 46.25
CA ASN A 889 8.33 -4.84 46.51
C ASN A 889 9.85 -5.02 46.69
N ASN A 890 10.36 -4.74 47.89
CA ASN A 890 11.78 -4.96 48.21
C ASN A 890 12.12 -6.44 48.43
N GLY A 891 13.04 -7.00 47.64
CA GLY A 891 13.67 -8.28 47.96
C GLY A 891 14.62 -8.87 46.91
N ALA A 892 15.91 -8.56 47.04
CA ALA A 892 17.08 -9.34 46.61
C ALA A 892 17.40 -9.53 45.10
N GLY A 893 18.55 -8.99 44.69
CA GLY A 893 19.24 -9.40 43.46
C GLY A 893 20.38 -8.47 43.04
N ARG A 894 21.59 -8.67 43.59
CA ARG A 894 22.82 -7.99 43.14
C ARG A 894 23.29 -8.52 41.78
N ARG A 895 23.85 -7.61 40.97
CA ARG A 895 24.45 -7.69 39.61
C ARG A 895 25.36 -8.91 39.31
N PRO A 896 25.56 -9.19 38.00
CA PRO A 896 26.91 -9.11 37.41
C PRO A 896 26.99 -8.11 36.23
N ALA A 897 28.21 -7.65 35.97
CA ALA A 897 28.59 -6.62 35.00
C ALA A 897 29.18 -7.22 33.71
N LEU A 898 28.86 -6.62 32.55
CA LEU A 898 29.53 -6.70 31.21
C LEU A 898 29.01 -5.46 30.44
N LEU A 899 29.73 -4.60 29.71
CA LEU A 899 31.13 -4.39 29.32
C LEU A 899 31.32 -2.90 28.89
N PRO A 900 32.55 -2.39 28.75
CA PRO A 900 32.95 -0.99 28.65
C PRO A 900 33.23 -0.52 27.20
N ALA A 901 32.18 -0.23 26.41
CA ALA A 901 32.34 0.37 25.07
C ALA A 901 31.72 1.77 24.92
N LEU A 902 30.91 2.23 25.89
CA LEU A 902 30.28 3.56 25.83
C LEU A 902 31.18 4.72 26.29
N ASN A 903 32.20 4.45 27.11
CA ASN A 903 33.02 5.52 27.71
C ASN A 903 34.15 6.03 26.80
N ALA A 904 34.51 5.31 25.74
CA ALA A 904 35.58 5.74 24.83
C ALA A 904 35.12 6.83 23.82
N VAL A 905 33.81 6.97 23.58
CA VAL A 905 33.28 7.90 22.57
C VAL A 905 32.79 9.23 23.18
N VAL A 906 32.53 9.27 24.49
CA VAL A 906 31.89 10.43 25.15
C VAL A 906 32.90 11.46 25.70
N SER A 907 34.18 11.11 25.80
CA SER A 907 35.11 11.87 26.64
C SER A 907 35.84 13.03 25.95
N GLU A 908 35.94 13.05 24.61
CA GLU A 908 36.75 14.09 23.92
C GLU A 908 35.94 15.26 23.32
N GLY A 909 34.63 15.11 23.08
CA GLY A 909 33.83 16.15 22.41
C GLY A 909 33.19 17.21 23.32
N VAL A 910 32.95 16.87 24.60
CA VAL A 910 32.08 17.69 25.47
C VAL A 910 32.79 18.90 26.07
N GLN A 911 34.12 18.88 26.20
CA GLN A 911 34.87 20.04 26.72
C GLN A 911 35.15 21.12 25.66
N GLN A 912 35.03 20.82 24.37
CA GLN A 912 35.30 21.78 23.29
C GLN A 912 34.05 22.52 22.78
N GLN A 913 32.84 21.98 23.00
CA GLN A 913 31.59 22.58 22.50
C GLN A 913 31.00 23.70 23.36
N LEU A 914 31.49 23.95 24.57
CA LEU A 914 31.00 25.04 25.42
C LEU A 914 31.58 26.43 25.06
N ALA A 915 32.50 26.52 24.10
CA ALA A 915 33.14 27.78 23.70
C ALA A 915 32.61 28.38 22.37
N GLY A 916 31.77 27.66 21.61
CA GLY A 916 31.41 28.02 20.23
C GLY A 916 30.04 28.67 20.01
N ILE A 917 29.23 28.86 21.06
CA ILE A 917 27.79 29.22 20.92
C ILE A 917 27.57 30.74 20.71
N SER A 918 28.61 31.58 20.59
CA SER A 918 28.43 33.04 20.51
C SER A 918 28.47 33.65 19.09
N GLY A 919 28.25 32.90 18.01
CA GLY A 919 28.55 33.47 16.68
C GLY A 919 27.94 32.81 15.45
N ILE A 920 26.64 32.50 15.44
CA ILE A 920 25.91 32.28 14.17
C ILE A 920 24.52 32.91 14.33
N GLY A 921 24.26 34.00 13.58
CA GLY A 921 23.04 34.80 13.66
C GLY A 921 21.80 33.99 13.32
N MET A 922 20.87 33.93 14.27
CA MET A 922 19.52 33.38 14.12
C MET A 922 18.51 34.52 13.92
N CYS A 923 17.42 34.23 13.20
CA CYS A 923 16.33 35.14 12.90
C CYS A 923 15.49 35.47 14.16
N ASP A 924 15.14 36.75 14.35
CA ASP A 924 14.56 37.40 15.54
C ASP A 924 13.21 36.83 16.06
N THR A 925 12.70 35.74 15.50
CA THR A 925 11.45 35.10 15.95
C THR A 925 11.69 33.95 16.95
N ALA A 926 12.92 33.43 17.05
CA ALA A 926 13.28 32.36 17.98
C ALA A 926 13.66 32.85 19.39
N GLU A 927 14.14 34.09 19.54
CA GLU A 927 14.46 34.67 20.86
C GLU A 927 13.20 34.89 21.72
N HIS A 928 12.05 35.20 21.12
CA HIS A 928 10.82 35.40 21.88
C HIS A 928 10.28 34.09 22.49
N LEU A 929 10.48 32.96 21.80
CA LEU A 929 10.06 31.63 22.29
C LEU A 929 11.05 31.02 23.30
N LEU A 930 12.34 31.34 23.20
CA LEU A 930 13.35 30.94 24.18
C LEU A 930 13.35 31.83 25.43
N GLY A 931 12.93 33.09 25.32
CA GLY A 931 12.80 34.03 26.44
C GLY A 931 11.66 33.66 27.42
N GLU A 932 10.54 33.15 26.92
CA GLU A 932 9.40 32.76 27.78
C GLU A 932 9.63 31.43 28.53
N MET A 933 10.51 30.55 28.03
CA MET A 933 10.88 29.30 28.72
C MET A 933 11.96 29.45 29.79
N ILE A 934 12.50 30.66 30.01
CA ILE A 934 13.50 30.95 31.05
C ILE A 934 12.89 31.80 32.20
N GLN A 935 11.63 32.25 32.09
CA GLN A 935 10.93 33.01 33.13
C GLN A 935 9.67 32.34 33.72
N GLN A 936 9.50 31.03 33.54
CA GLN A 936 8.66 30.16 34.38
C GLN A 936 9.47 28.94 34.81
#